data_AF-A0A7J8JCJ9-F1
#
_entry.id   AF-A0A7J8JCJ9-F1
#
_cell.length_a   1.000
_cell.length_b   1.000
_cell.length_c   1.000
_cell.angle_alpha   90.00
_cell.angle_beta   90.00
_cell.angle_gamma   90.00
#
_symmetry.space_group_name_H-M   'P 1'
#
loop_
_entity.id
_entity.type
_entity.pdbx_description
1 polymer ?
#
loop_
_entity_poly.entity_id
_entity_poly.type
_entity_poly.pdbx_seq_one_letter_code
_entity_poly.pdbx_strand_id
1 'polypeptide(L)'
;MSRPVVSPTHVNATASETFTVLQQKMRIVEEQTSSLRDDLIMLDFGDERSQFETPKCLEGPANQNVISPIQREVICSGKSDILWKNCEFLVNRMCHLESLIQSLKMNIFRLQTEKDLNPQKTAFLKDRLNTIQDEHSKDLKLLHLEVMNLRQQLRDVKEGEDKAQDEVQRLTATLEIASETKKSVAIVEEELKTTKRKMNLKIEELRRRLSQEQYLRESLEKSGSTMLLRIQEMGSTVEVERKQVQSLQQNCTALRSSIQSTQELLAQEQRKKEELETAISQLKSDLITRDDLISKLVEENKNMQMSFNKEHEENAYLRSEIISLREVSEKAQVEQKMMTQRFQEEHLLLDAAHASITNELQAVQNEKTQLQAHLDHLILQNNQCIQKAQDAEQRTAVQKELLQSTIARLKGELEASVQEKTSLLEEKERLQRQVNKTEKEIAHEKCNLEKELAKNKEDINALTQSLQTLEEKNKHLADQITSLELQQETSDYHGLAQQQVETVLGKITESKNKLAYEKGKLQIKVKQLEEQLHYFTETCSQNDHLHKLNKALEGKYSQVKSILEKNEEELSQAVKCRDAALKESQKLKGDLEALEDRENKKVGNFQRQLAEAKEDNCKVTIMLENVLASHSKMQGALEKVQIELGRRDSEIAGLKKERALNQQRVQKLEAEVDQWQARVLVMDAQHNSEMEPLQKALDVAREDNRKLAMSLEQALQTNTHLQTKLDHVQEKLENKELERQNLETFKERMTEESKMEAELHAERIEALRKQFQTERDAAKKAAQREVAELKKALDEANFRSVEVSRTNRELRQKLTELEKLLNSSKEKIKTQKAQIRLHMSAKANNTQNIERMKVQIETELRHMELIKDQYQKKNYEQSLSIQKFVSEMTNLQKEMQMLAKSQYDTSARNKQQELRLEAERKIRQELENRCQELEETVRHLKKCKEATENKLKEASVESEQITANLEEAHRWFKCRFDGLQLELTKNRLQRLPRENTWREEV
;
A
#
# COMPACT_ATOMS: atom_id res chain seq x y z
N MET A 1 -108.89 -6.45 109.85
CA MET A 1 -109.16 -5.97 111.23
C MET A 1 -110.39 -6.68 111.77
N SER A 2 -110.34 -7.04 113.05
CA SER A 2 -111.43 -7.09 114.05
C SER A 2 -112.87 -7.57 113.71
N ARG A 3 -113.22 -8.70 114.37
CA ARG A 3 -114.52 -9.08 115.01
C ARG A 3 -115.10 -7.96 115.94
N PRO A 4 -116.27 -8.13 116.62
CA PRO A 4 -117.40 -9.08 116.48
C PRO A 4 -118.81 -8.42 116.62
N VAL A 5 -119.90 -9.21 116.64
CA VAL A 5 -121.08 -9.13 117.58
C VAL A 5 -122.02 -10.34 117.34
N VAL A 6 -122.97 -10.65 118.24
CA VAL A 6 -123.60 -11.98 118.43
C VAL A 6 -125.09 -11.91 118.85
N SER A 7 -125.91 -12.89 118.42
CA SER A 7 -127.28 -13.24 118.93
C SER A 7 -128.43 -12.25 118.64
N PRO A 8 -129.74 -12.60 118.83
CA PRO A 8 -130.32 -13.78 119.50
C PRO A 8 -131.40 -14.58 118.74
N THR A 9 -132.00 -15.54 119.45
CA THR A 9 -132.94 -16.60 119.04
C THR A 9 -134.34 -16.11 118.64
N HIS A 10 -134.96 -16.79 117.67
CA HIS A 10 -136.42 -17.06 117.70
C HIS A 10 -136.76 -18.37 116.98
N VAL A 11 -137.28 -19.36 117.71
CA VAL A 11 -137.67 -20.66 117.13
C VAL A 11 -139.08 -20.54 116.57
N ASN A 12 -139.17 -20.33 115.26
CA ASN A 12 -140.36 -20.71 114.49
C ASN A 12 -139.99 -21.99 113.73
N ALA A 13 -140.71 -23.08 113.96
CA ALA A 13 -140.51 -24.34 113.22
C ALA A 13 -140.87 -24.12 111.75
N THR A 14 -139.86 -23.79 110.93
CA THR A 14 -140.06 -23.46 109.52
C THR A 14 -140.62 -24.68 108.80
N ALA A 15 -141.60 -24.48 107.91
CA ALA A 15 -142.35 -25.57 107.28
C ALA A 15 -141.47 -26.68 106.68
N SER A 16 -140.25 -26.35 106.20
CA SER A 16 -139.24 -27.31 105.73
C SER A 16 -138.87 -28.40 106.75
N GLU A 17 -138.77 -28.08 108.05
CA GLU A 17 -138.40 -29.06 109.10
C GLU A 17 -139.58 -29.96 109.46
N THR A 18 -140.79 -29.41 109.54
CA THR A 18 -142.02 -30.20 109.65
C THR A 18 -142.18 -31.11 108.43
N PHE A 19 -141.89 -30.60 107.23
CA PHE A 19 -141.99 -31.32 105.96
C PHE A 19 -140.94 -32.43 105.86
N THR A 20 -139.68 -32.23 106.29
CA THR A 20 -138.68 -33.31 106.29
C THR A 20 -139.01 -34.39 107.31
N VAL A 21 -139.52 -34.08 108.50
CA VAL A 21 -140.00 -35.10 109.46
C VAL A 21 -141.21 -35.87 108.91
N LEU A 22 -142.13 -35.19 108.23
CA LEU A 22 -143.30 -35.81 107.60
C LEU A 22 -142.87 -36.69 106.41
N GLN A 23 -141.91 -36.23 105.59
CA GLN A 23 -141.28 -36.98 104.50
C GLN A 23 -140.41 -38.15 105.01
N GLN A 24 -139.81 -38.05 106.19
CA GLN A 24 -139.09 -39.15 106.84
C GLN A 24 -140.06 -40.27 107.24
N LYS A 25 -141.19 -39.93 107.87
CA LYS A 25 -142.25 -40.89 108.21
C LYS A 25 -142.95 -41.45 106.97
N MET A 26 -143.16 -40.61 105.96
CA MET A 26 -143.73 -41.04 104.68
C MET A 26 -142.80 -42.02 103.97
N ARG A 27 -141.47 -41.77 103.96
CA ARG A 27 -140.48 -42.75 103.49
C ARG A 27 -140.52 -44.07 104.25
N ILE A 28 -140.62 -44.06 105.58
CA ILE A 28 -140.73 -45.31 106.37
C ILE A 28 -141.99 -46.10 105.97
N VAL A 29 -143.11 -45.42 105.69
CA VAL A 29 -144.34 -46.06 105.17
C VAL A 29 -144.15 -46.56 103.73
N GLU A 30 -143.55 -45.77 102.85
CA GLU A 30 -143.24 -46.12 101.45
C GLU A 30 -142.29 -47.32 101.37
N GLU A 31 -141.28 -47.39 102.24
CA GLU A 31 -140.25 -48.43 102.32
C GLU A 31 -140.82 -49.74 102.90
N GLN A 32 -141.62 -49.66 103.98
CA GLN A 32 -142.40 -50.79 104.50
C GLN A 32 -143.38 -51.36 103.46
N THR A 33 -143.99 -50.48 102.66
CA THR A 33 -144.96 -50.81 101.61
C THR A 33 -144.29 -51.31 100.33
N SER A 34 -143.05 -50.86 100.04
CA SER A 34 -142.26 -51.35 98.91
C SER A 34 -141.71 -52.74 99.21
N SER A 35 -141.18 -53.00 100.41
CA SER A 35 -140.85 -54.38 100.83
C SER A 35 -142.06 -55.32 100.73
N LEU A 36 -143.26 -54.88 101.13
CA LEU A 36 -144.49 -55.67 100.98
C LEU A 36 -144.87 -55.89 99.50
N ARG A 37 -144.49 -54.98 98.60
CA ARG A 37 -144.67 -55.11 97.16
C ARG A 37 -143.64 -56.07 96.55
N ASP A 38 -142.40 -56.05 97.01
CA ASP A 38 -141.34 -56.92 96.50
C ASP A 38 -141.62 -58.39 96.89
N ASP A 39 -142.12 -58.62 98.11
CA ASP A 39 -142.68 -59.92 98.55
C ASP A 39 -143.84 -60.41 97.65
N LEU A 40 -144.56 -59.50 96.97
CA LEU A 40 -145.65 -59.79 96.02
C LEU A 40 -145.20 -59.87 94.54
N ILE A 41 -144.06 -59.27 94.17
CA ILE A 41 -143.51 -59.26 92.80
C ILE A 41 -142.80 -60.58 92.44
N MET A 42 -142.56 -61.45 93.42
CA MET A 42 -142.14 -62.85 93.26
C MET A 42 -143.16 -63.75 92.51
N LEU A 43 -144.14 -63.18 91.81
CA LEU A 43 -145.34 -63.83 91.24
C LEU A 43 -145.71 -63.32 89.82
N ASP A 44 -144.70 -63.13 88.95
CA ASP A 44 -144.71 -63.23 87.47
C ASP A 44 -145.08 -62.06 86.50
N PHE A 45 -144.39 -62.08 85.34
CA PHE A 45 -144.57 -61.54 83.95
C PHE A 45 -145.05 -60.10 83.57
N GLY A 46 -144.20 -59.39 82.78
CA GLY A 46 -144.41 -58.66 81.48
C GLY A 46 -145.57 -57.65 81.22
N ASP A 47 -145.70 -56.95 80.07
CA ASP A 47 -144.75 -56.39 79.06
C ASP A 47 -145.46 -55.29 78.18
N GLU A 48 -144.77 -54.18 77.83
CA GLU A 48 -145.18 -52.99 76.98
C GLU A 48 -146.53 -52.23 77.31
N ARG A 49 -147.08 -51.17 76.63
CA ARG A 49 -146.71 -50.27 75.48
C ARG A 49 -147.42 -48.87 75.44
N SER A 50 -146.81 -47.90 74.73
CA SER A 50 -147.35 -46.73 73.96
C SER A 50 -148.19 -45.53 74.55
N GLN A 51 -147.60 -44.31 74.43
CA GLN A 51 -148.13 -42.95 74.02
C GLN A 51 -148.75 -41.85 74.97
N PHE A 52 -148.19 -40.62 74.82
CA PHE A 52 -148.68 -39.20 74.92
C PHE A 52 -149.25 -38.49 76.20
N GLU A 53 -148.36 -37.81 76.96
CA GLU A 53 -148.06 -36.33 77.03
C GLU A 53 -149.12 -35.18 77.28
N THR A 54 -148.60 -34.04 77.79
CA THR A 54 -149.18 -32.66 77.89
C THR A 54 -150.19 -32.46 79.06
N PRO A 55 -150.84 -31.29 79.33
CA PRO A 55 -150.85 -29.97 78.66
C PRO A 55 -150.68 -28.72 79.58
N LYS A 56 -150.61 -27.46 79.11
CA LYS A 56 -150.20 -26.75 77.84
C LYS A 56 -150.04 -25.24 78.20
N CYS A 57 -149.68 -24.38 77.24
CA CYS A 57 -149.73 -22.91 77.38
C CYS A 57 -150.25 -22.22 76.09
N LEU A 58 -150.50 -20.90 76.16
CA LEU A 58 -151.09 -20.02 75.13
C LEU A 58 -150.28 -18.68 75.10
N GLU A 59 -150.57 -17.60 74.36
CA GLU A 59 -151.72 -17.18 73.53
C GLU A 59 -151.25 -16.12 72.50
N GLY A 60 -151.68 -16.02 71.25
CA GLY A 60 -152.62 -16.76 70.37
C GLY A 60 -152.85 -15.92 69.09
N PRO A 61 -153.81 -16.21 68.18
CA PRO A 61 -154.53 -17.46 67.86
C PRO A 61 -154.17 -17.93 66.41
N ALA A 62 -154.82 -18.87 65.69
CA ALA A 62 -156.08 -19.61 65.85
C ALA A 62 -156.05 -20.99 65.12
N ASN A 63 -156.91 -21.94 65.54
CA ASN A 63 -157.22 -23.26 64.93
C ASN A 63 -156.07 -24.31 64.93
N GLN A 64 -156.19 -25.61 65.30
CA GLN A 64 -157.24 -26.50 65.88
C GLN A 64 -156.58 -27.93 66.12
N ASN A 65 -157.09 -29.05 66.68
CA ASN A 65 -158.29 -29.55 67.42
C ASN A 65 -157.95 -30.96 68.08
N VAL A 66 -158.93 -31.73 68.62
CA VAL A 66 -158.95 -33.22 68.91
C VAL A 66 -158.29 -33.75 70.23
N ILE A 67 -158.71 -34.96 70.68
CA ILE A 67 -158.66 -35.58 72.04
C ILE A 67 -158.43 -37.14 71.98
N SER A 68 -158.02 -37.82 73.08
CA SER A 68 -157.84 -39.28 73.29
C SER A 68 -159.03 -39.94 74.09
N PRO A 69 -159.00 -40.78 75.19
CA PRO A 69 -157.97 -41.55 75.97
C PRO A 69 -158.37 -42.99 76.54
N ILE A 70 -157.46 -43.67 77.30
CA ILE A 70 -157.68 -44.44 78.59
C ILE A 70 -158.18 -45.94 78.68
N GLN A 71 -157.50 -46.78 79.53
CA GLN A 71 -157.93 -47.99 80.35
C GLN A 71 -158.35 -49.36 79.68
N ARG A 72 -158.57 -50.57 80.31
CA ARG A 72 -158.76 -51.08 81.72
C ARG A 72 -158.70 -52.66 81.94
N GLU A 73 -158.37 -53.12 83.17
CA GLU A 73 -158.96 -54.24 84.03
C GLU A 73 -158.93 -55.81 83.79
N VAL A 74 -159.03 -56.56 84.93
CA VAL A 74 -159.65 -57.92 85.22
C VAL A 74 -158.89 -59.28 84.97
N ILE A 75 -159.05 -60.44 85.69
CA ILE A 75 -159.27 -60.84 87.13
C ILE A 75 -159.19 -62.42 87.39
N CYS A 76 -158.99 -62.89 88.66
CA CYS A 76 -159.29 -64.25 89.26
C CYS A 76 -158.45 -65.53 88.89
N SER A 77 -158.33 -66.63 89.68
CA SER A 77 -158.75 -66.99 91.08
C SER A 77 -158.09 -68.28 91.69
N GLY A 78 -157.72 -68.26 93.00
CA GLY A 78 -158.15 -69.23 94.05
C GLY A 78 -157.46 -70.60 94.32
N LYS A 79 -156.84 -70.76 95.52
CA LYS A 79 -156.84 -71.98 96.38
C LYS A 79 -156.33 -71.68 97.82
N SER A 80 -156.53 -72.57 98.79
CA SER A 80 -156.59 -72.25 100.24
C SER A 80 -155.46 -72.85 101.14
N ASP A 81 -155.54 -72.51 102.43
CA ASP A 81 -154.99 -73.14 103.64
C ASP A 81 -153.49 -72.95 103.95
N ILE A 82 -152.59 -72.87 102.96
CA ILE A 82 -151.20 -72.41 103.23
C ILE A 82 -151.18 -70.91 103.57
N LEU A 83 -152.16 -70.16 103.08
CA LEU A 83 -152.34 -68.71 103.32
C LEU A 83 -152.44 -68.33 104.80
N TRP A 84 -152.98 -69.21 105.67
CA TRP A 84 -153.38 -68.81 107.03
C TRP A 84 -152.21 -68.30 107.90
N LYS A 85 -151.04 -68.95 107.83
CA LYS A 85 -149.84 -68.50 108.55
C LYS A 85 -149.25 -67.20 107.98
N ASN A 86 -149.42 -66.96 106.68
CA ASN A 86 -148.99 -65.70 106.07
C ASN A 86 -149.93 -64.55 106.46
N CYS A 87 -151.23 -64.81 106.59
CA CYS A 87 -152.21 -63.84 107.07
C CYS A 87 -151.93 -63.37 108.50
N GLU A 88 -151.55 -64.27 109.42
CA GLU A 88 -151.24 -63.92 110.81
C GLU A 88 -150.01 -62.99 110.92
N PHE A 89 -149.00 -63.16 110.06
CA PHE A 89 -147.88 -62.23 109.94
C PHE A 89 -148.29 -60.89 109.30
N LEU A 90 -149.14 -60.92 108.25
CA LEU A 90 -149.65 -59.72 107.59
C LEU A 90 -150.47 -58.83 108.52
N VAL A 91 -151.36 -59.40 109.34
CA VAL A 91 -152.25 -58.65 110.25
C VAL A 91 -151.44 -57.86 111.27
N ASN A 92 -150.41 -58.46 111.88
CA ASN A 92 -149.54 -57.76 112.83
C ASN A 92 -148.78 -56.59 112.16
N ARG A 93 -148.36 -56.75 110.90
CA ARG A 93 -147.69 -55.68 110.11
C ARG A 93 -148.69 -54.58 109.69
N MET A 94 -149.94 -54.93 109.39
CA MET A 94 -151.04 -53.97 109.11
C MET A 94 -151.35 -53.08 110.33
N CYS A 95 -151.50 -53.64 111.53
CA CYS A 95 -151.80 -52.89 112.74
C CYS A 95 -150.74 -51.80 113.05
N HIS A 96 -149.48 -52.02 112.67
CA HIS A 96 -148.42 -51.03 112.81
C HIS A 96 -148.57 -49.87 111.79
N LEU A 97 -148.90 -50.19 110.53
CA LEU A 97 -149.15 -49.20 109.47
C LEU A 97 -150.38 -48.32 109.78
N GLU A 98 -151.45 -48.89 110.30
CA GLU A 98 -152.67 -48.15 110.64
C GLU A 98 -152.42 -47.07 111.71
N SER A 99 -151.59 -47.39 112.73
CA SER A 99 -151.18 -46.44 113.77
C SER A 99 -150.36 -45.26 113.20
N LEU A 100 -149.49 -45.52 112.21
CA LEU A 100 -148.74 -44.46 111.51
C LEU A 100 -149.66 -43.57 110.65
N ILE A 101 -150.63 -44.15 109.95
CA ILE A 101 -151.61 -43.43 109.13
C ILE A 101 -152.47 -42.50 110.00
N GLN A 102 -152.93 -42.96 111.16
CA GLN A 102 -153.73 -42.13 112.07
C GLN A 102 -152.91 -40.94 112.63
N SER A 103 -151.60 -41.12 112.85
CA SER A 103 -150.69 -40.02 113.22
C SER A 103 -150.52 -38.98 112.11
N LEU A 104 -150.41 -39.39 110.85
CA LEU A 104 -150.34 -38.47 109.70
C LEU A 104 -151.62 -37.63 109.56
N LYS A 105 -152.79 -38.27 109.71
CA LYS A 105 -154.12 -37.64 109.58
C LYS A 105 -154.30 -36.45 110.54
N MET A 106 -153.82 -36.57 111.78
CA MET A 106 -153.89 -35.49 112.78
C MET A 106 -152.95 -34.30 112.50
N ASN A 107 -151.85 -34.52 111.77
CA ASN A 107 -150.93 -33.44 111.40
C ASN A 107 -151.45 -32.63 110.20
N ILE A 108 -152.10 -33.29 109.24
CA ILE A 108 -152.76 -32.63 108.10
C ILE A 108 -153.84 -31.65 108.57
N PHE A 109 -154.66 -32.02 109.56
CA PHE A 109 -155.67 -31.12 110.13
C PHE A 109 -155.06 -29.85 110.75
N ARG A 110 -153.89 -29.93 111.42
CA ARG A 110 -153.23 -28.74 111.99
C ARG A 110 -152.74 -27.77 110.90
N LEU A 111 -152.09 -28.31 109.86
CA LEU A 111 -151.60 -27.52 108.73
C LEU A 111 -152.72 -26.82 107.97
N GLN A 112 -153.89 -27.46 107.87
CA GLN A 112 -155.07 -26.85 107.25
C GLN A 112 -155.58 -25.65 108.09
N THR A 113 -155.67 -25.78 109.41
CA THR A 113 -156.09 -24.68 110.31
C THR A 113 -155.11 -23.51 110.30
N GLU A 114 -153.81 -23.77 110.18
CA GLU A 114 -152.76 -22.74 110.16
C GLU A 114 -152.77 -21.89 108.88
N LYS A 115 -153.24 -22.46 107.76
CA LYS A 115 -153.38 -21.77 106.47
C LYS A 115 -154.44 -20.67 106.49
N ASP A 116 -155.58 -20.91 107.13
CA ASP A 116 -156.78 -20.08 106.97
C ASP A 116 -156.79 -18.85 107.91
N LEU A 117 -155.75 -18.65 108.73
CA LEU A 117 -155.71 -17.65 109.81
C LEU A 117 -154.79 -16.42 109.61
N ASN A 118 -154.04 -16.28 108.50
CA ASN A 118 -153.08 -15.17 108.34
C ASN A 118 -152.93 -14.58 106.92
N PRO A 119 -153.77 -13.61 106.52
CA PRO A 119 -153.69 -12.97 105.21
C PRO A 119 -152.64 -11.84 105.08
N GLN A 120 -152.16 -11.25 106.18
CA GLN A 120 -151.27 -10.07 106.10
C GLN A 120 -149.87 -10.40 105.54
N LYS A 121 -149.38 -11.62 105.76
CA LYS A 121 -148.03 -12.05 105.38
C LYS A 121 -147.81 -12.10 103.86
N THR A 122 -148.89 -12.22 103.08
CA THR A 122 -148.85 -12.40 101.62
C THR A 122 -148.54 -11.10 100.87
N ALA A 123 -148.97 -9.94 101.37
CA ALA A 123 -148.77 -8.65 100.70
C ALA A 123 -147.28 -8.24 100.68
N PHE A 124 -146.60 -8.33 101.83
CA PHE A 124 -145.20 -7.95 102.00
C PHE A 124 -144.24 -8.69 101.04
N LEU A 125 -144.53 -9.94 100.71
CA LEU A 125 -143.71 -10.73 99.77
C LEU A 125 -143.82 -10.24 98.32
N LYS A 126 -144.92 -9.57 97.95
CA LYS A 126 -145.15 -9.11 96.58
C LYS A 126 -144.34 -7.85 96.25
N ASP A 127 -144.32 -6.87 97.15
CA ASP A 127 -143.50 -5.66 96.95
C ASP A 127 -142.01 -6.01 96.87
N ARG A 128 -141.54 -6.94 97.72
CA ARG A 128 -140.15 -7.37 97.75
C ARG A 128 -139.70 -8.13 96.48
N LEU A 129 -140.64 -8.72 95.74
CA LEU A 129 -140.37 -9.30 94.42
C LEU A 129 -140.19 -8.21 93.36
N ASN A 130 -141.05 -7.19 93.38
CA ASN A 130 -140.97 -6.06 92.45
C ASN A 130 -139.63 -5.32 92.56
N THR A 131 -139.12 -5.10 93.78
CA THR A 131 -137.82 -4.42 94.01
C THR A 131 -136.66 -5.15 93.33
N ILE A 132 -136.59 -6.47 93.52
CA ILE A 132 -135.57 -7.34 92.94
C ILE A 132 -135.67 -7.33 91.40
N GLN A 133 -136.88 -7.41 90.85
CA GLN A 133 -137.10 -7.38 89.40
C GLN A 133 -136.64 -6.06 88.77
N ASP A 134 -136.81 -4.95 89.49
CA ASP A 134 -136.39 -3.62 89.07
C ASP A 134 -134.86 -3.43 89.12
N GLU A 135 -134.18 -4.03 90.12
CA GLU A 135 -132.72 -4.11 90.24
C GLU A 135 -132.10 -4.94 89.11
N HIS A 136 -132.58 -6.16 88.88
CA HIS A 136 -132.15 -6.99 87.75
C HIS A 136 -132.31 -6.27 86.40
N SER A 137 -133.33 -5.41 86.25
CA SER A 137 -133.54 -4.62 85.02
C SER A 137 -132.49 -3.51 84.79
N LYS A 138 -131.78 -3.08 85.84
CA LYS A 138 -130.72 -2.06 85.79
C LYS A 138 -129.39 -2.73 85.47
N ASP A 139 -129.09 -3.83 86.16
CA ASP A 139 -127.87 -4.63 85.93
C ASP A 139 -127.81 -5.16 84.49
N LEU A 140 -128.94 -5.63 83.94
CA LEU A 140 -128.99 -6.10 82.54
C LEU A 140 -128.65 -4.99 81.53
N LYS A 141 -129.00 -3.73 81.83
CA LYS A 141 -128.71 -2.55 80.99
C LYS A 141 -127.24 -2.14 81.09
N LEU A 142 -126.67 -2.17 82.30
CA LEU A 142 -125.24 -1.93 82.52
C LEU A 142 -124.39 -2.98 81.79
N LEU A 143 -124.73 -4.26 81.95
CA LEU A 143 -124.05 -5.36 81.26
C LEU A 143 -124.14 -5.23 79.72
N HIS A 144 -125.28 -4.80 79.18
CA HIS A 144 -125.43 -4.56 77.75
C HIS A 144 -124.55 -3.40 77.25
N LEU A 145 -124.47 -2.30 78.01
CA LEU A 145 -123.62 -1.15 77.70
C LEU A 145 -122.12 -1.52 77.75
N GLU A 146 -121.71 -2.33 78.73
CA GLU A 146 -120.35 -2.82 78.86
C GLU A 146 -119.96 -3.79 77.73
N VAL A 147 -120.87 -4.69 77.33
CA VAL A 147 -120.69 -5.54 76.13
C VAL A 147 -120.58 -4.69 74.86
N MET A 148 -121.30 -3.58 74.73
CA MET A 148 -121.14 -2.64 73.60
C MET A 148 -119.77 -1.94 73.63
N ASN A 149 -119.30 -1.50 74.81
CA ASN A 149 -118.01 -0.83 74.98
C ASN A 149 -116.84 -1.78 74.66
N LEU A 150 -116.84 -2.99 75.24
CA LEU A 150 -115.83 -4.02 74.95
C LEU A 150 -115.81 -4.42 73.46
N ARG A 151 -116.97 -4.47 72.80
CA ARG A 151 -117.06 -4.68 71.33
C ARG A 151 -116.50 -3.52 70.51
N GLN A 152 -116.54 -2.28 71.01
CA GLN A 152 -115.87 -1.15 70.35
C GLN A 152 -114.35 -1.23 70.55
N GLN A 153 -113.90 -1.42 71.78
CA GLN A 153 -112.47 -1.58 72.09
C GLN A 153 -111.82 -2.73 71.29
N LEU A 154 -112.53 -3.85 71.10
CA LEU A 154 -112.05 -4.96 70.27
C LEU A 154 -111.94 -4.58 68.77
N ARG A 155 -112.81 -3.71 68.25
CA ARG A 155 -112.68 -3.16 66.89
C ARG A 155 -111.48 -2.21 66.79
N ASP A 156 -111.35 -1.30 67.75
CA ASP A 156 -110.27 -0.30 67.77
C ASP A 156 -108.89 -0.97 67.86
N VAL A 157 -108.78 -2.04 68.68
CA VAL A 157 -107.58 -2.89 68.78
C VAL A 157 -107.34 -3.67 67.48
N LYS A 158 -108.38 -4.23 66.84
CA LYS A 158 -108.22 -4.96 65.58
C LYS A 158 -107.77 -4.04 64.43
N GLU A 159 -108.34 -2.85 64.34
CA GLU A 159 -107.95 -1.83 63.36
C GLU A 159 -106.52 -1.30 63.62
N GLY A 160 -106.10 -1.24 64.89
CA GLY A 160 -104.72 -0.96 65.28
C GLY A 160 -103.74 -2.08 64.91
N GLU A 161 -104.13 -3.35 65.09
CA GLU A 161 -103.37 -4.53 64.69
C GLU A 161 -103.19 -4.58 63.16
N ASP A 162 -104.26 -4.36 62.39
CA ASP A 162 -104.19 -4.40 60.92
C ASP A 162 -103.33 -3.26 60.36
N LYS A 163 -103.40 -2.04 60.94
CA LYS A 163 -102.48 -0.94 60.59
C LYS A 163 -101.02 -1.24 60.93
N ALA A 164 -100.76 -1.92 62.04
CA ALA A 164 -99.41 -2.36 62.41
C ALA A 164 -98.89 -3.46 61.46
N GLN A 165 -99.76 -4.39 61.05
CA GLN A 165 -99.48 -5.43 60.06
C GLN A 165 -99.08 -4.81 58.70
N ASP A 166 -99.80 -3.79 58.24
CA ASP A 166 -99.49 -3.05 57.00
C ASP A 166 -98.18 -2.26 57.09
N GLU A 167 -97.88 -1.64 58.23
CA GLU A 167 -96.62 -0.95 58.49
C GLU A 167 -95.44 -1.94 58.46
N VAL A 168 -95.57 -3.10 59.12
CA VAL A 168 -94.56 -4.17 59.12
C VAL A 168 -94.32 -4.72 57.71
N GLN A 169 -95.37 -4.94 56.91
CA GLN A 169 -95.21 -5.37 55.52
C GLN A 169 -94.46 -4.31 54.68
N ARG A 170 -94.81 -3.03 54.83
CA ARG A 170 -94.15 -1.92 54.11
C ARG A 170 -92.68 -1.78 54.49
N LEU A 171 -92.36 -1.89 55.78
CA LEU A 171 -90.98 -1.85 56.29
C LEU A 171 -90.18 -3.09 55.84
N THR A 172 -90.81 -4.27 55.79
CA THR A 172 -90.18 -5.50 55.27
C THR A 172 -89.82 -5.36 53.79
N ALA A 173 -90.76 -4.94 52.93
CA ALA A 173 -90.48 -4.69 51.51
C ALA A 173 -89.41 -3.60 51.32
N THR A 174 -89.42 -2.54 52.14
CA THR A 174 -88.39 -1.49 52.11
C THR A 174 -87.02 -2.04 52.51
N LEU A 175 -86.94 -2.92 53.52
CA LEU A 175 -85.72 -3.57 53.96
C LEU A 175 -85.18 -4.56 52.92
N GLU A 176 -86.05 -5.31 52.24
CA GLU A 176 -85.67 -6.20 51.13
C GLU A 176 -85.06 -5.40 49.98
N ILE A 177 -85.72 -4.32 49.52
CA ILE A 177 -85.21 -3.41 48.49
C ILE A 177 -83.87 -2.78 48.91
N ALA A 178 -83.74 -2.35 50.17
CA ALA A 178 -82.48 -1.84 50.72
C ALA A 178 -81.38 -2.91 50.78
N SER A 179 -81.73 -4.18 51.02
CA SER A 179 -80.78 -5.29 50.99
C SER A 179 -80.33 -5.63 49.58
N GLU A 180 -81.23 -5.59 48.59
CA GLU A 180 -80.94 -5.94 47.19
C GLU A 180 -80.12 -4.85 46.51
N THR A 181 -80.45 -3.57 46.78
CA THR A 181 -79.62 -2.43 46.34
C THR A 181 -78.25 -2.43 47.01
N LYS A 182 -78.14 -2.84 48.29
CA LYS A 182 -76.83 -3.04 48.94
C LYS A 182 -76.00 -4.16 48.29
N LYS A 183 -76.62 -5.27 47.88
CA LYS A 183 -75.95 -6.34 47.11
C LYS A 183 -75.45 -5.83 45.75
N SER A 184 -76.30 -5.13 44.99
CA SER A 184 -75.93 -4.65 43.66
C SER A 184 -74.83 -3.59 43.71
N VAL A 185 -74.86 -2.67 44.67
CA VAL A 185 -73.77 -1.71 44.91
C VAL A 185 -72.45 -2.42 45.24
N ALA A 186 -72.46 -3.47 46.07
CA ALA A 186 -71.25 -4.23 46.38
C ALA A 186 -70.67 -4.98 45.16
N ILE A 187 -71.53 -5.50 44.27
CA ILE A 187 -71.11 -6.10 42.99
C ILE A 187 -70.43 -5.04 42.11
N VAL A 188 -71.08 -3.89 41.92
CA VAL A 188 -70.53 -2.77 41.13
C VAL A 188 -69.20 -2.26 41.73
N GLU A 189 -69.03 -2.30 43.06
CA GLU A 189 -67.77 -1.92 43.71
C GLU A 189 -66.62 -2.88 43.35
N GLU A 190 -66.83 -4.20 43.32
CA GLU A 190 -65.80 -5.16 42.87
C GLU A 190 -65.60 -5.16 41.34
N GLU A 191 -66.63 -4.87 40.55
CA GLU A 191 -66.45 -4.59 39.12
C GLU A 191 -65.59 -3.34 38.89
N LEU A 192 -65.79 -2.27 39.67
CA LEU A 192 -64.96 -1.07 39.64
C LEU A 192 -63.53 -1.34 40.12
N LYS A 193 -63.35 -2.17 41.17
CA LYS A 193 -62.01 -2.58 41.63
C LYS A 193 -61.30 -3.48 40.60
N THR A 194 -62.00 -4.42 39.96
CA THR A 194 -61.38 -5.31 38.94
C THR A 194 -61.08 -4.57 37.64
N THR A 195 -61.92 -3.64 37.21
CA THR A 195 -61.60 -2.74 36.08
C THR A 195 -60.43 -1.80 36.41
N LYS A 196 -60.38 -1.21 37.61
CA LYS A 196 -59.22 -0.43 38.09
C LYS A 196 -57.93 -1.25 38.11
N ARG A 197 -57.97 -2.50 38.62
CA ARG A 197 -56.83 -3.44 38.58
C ARG A 197 -56.38 -3.71 37.13
N LYS A 198 -57.31 -3.97 36.20
CA LYS A 198 -57.03 -4.17 34.76
C LYS A 198 -56.43 -2.92 34.10
N MET A 199 -56.93 -1.72 34.41
CA MET A 199 -56.39 -0.46 33.87
C MET A 199 -54.99 -0.16 34.40
N ASN A 200 -54.72 -0.36 35.69
CA ASN A 200 -53.38 -0.18 36.26
C ASN A 200 -52.34 -1.08 35.57
N LEU A 201 -52.64 -2.37 35.41
CA LEU A 201 -51.78 -3.31 34.68
C LEU A 201 -51.55 -2.87 33.21
N LYS A 202 -52.57 -2.29 32.57
CA LYS A 202 -52.45 -1.73 31.21
C LYS A 202 -51.53 -0.50 31.17
N ILE A 203 -51.58 0.36 32.18
CA ILE A 203 -50.72 1.55 32.32
C ILE A 203 -49.26 1.12 32.59
N GLU A 204 -49.03 0.12 33.43
CA GLU A 204 -47.68 -0.42 33.69
C GLU A 204 -47.08 -1.08 32.44
N GLU A 205 -47.86 -1.88 31.70
CA GLU A 205 -47.44 -2.44 30.42
C GLU A 205 -47.15 -1.36 29.35
N LEU A 206 -47.93 -0.28 29.31
CA LEU A 206 -47.67 0.85 28.42
C LEU A 206 -46.41 1.63 28.82
N ARG A 207 -46.16 1.84 30.11
CA ARG A 207 -44.91 2.44 30.61
C ARG A 207 -43.70 1.57 30.26
N ARG A 208 -43.80 0.26 30.47
CA ARG A 208 -42.75 -0.71 30.13
C ARG A 208 -42.41 -0.68 28.63
N ARG A 209 -43.42 -0.61 27.75
CA ARG A 209 -43.23 -0.43 26.31
C ARG A 209 -42.59 0.90 25.95
N LEU A 210 -43.03 2.01 26.57
CA LEU A 210 -42.46 3.34 26.32
C LEU A 210 -40.97 3.39 26.68
N SER A 211 -40.56 2.82 27.82
CA SER A 211 -39.14 2.76 28.20
C SER A 211 -38.32 1.86 27.27
N GLN A 212 -38.90 0.78 26.74
CA GLN A 212 -38.24 -0.04 25.70
C GLN A 212 -38.07 0.71 24.38
N GLU A 213 -39.10 1.44 23.94
CA GLU A 213 -39.04 2.29 22.73
C GLU A 213 -38.04 3.44 22.87
N GLN A 214 -37.97 4.08 24.04
CA GLN A 214 -36.95 5.10 24.35
C GLN A 214 -35.52 4.53 24.26
N TYR A 215 -35.28 3.37 24.87
CA TYR A 215 -33.98 2.68 24.80
C TYR A 215 -33.60 2.30 23.36
N LEU A 216 -34.55 1.78 22.57
CA LEU A 216 -34.34 1.44 21.17
C LEU A 216 -34.05 2.68 20.32
N ARG A 217 -34.75 3.80 20.54
CA ARG A 217 -34.45 5.08 19.87
C ARG A 217 -33.06 5.61 20.23
N GLU A 218 -32.70 5.68 21.51
CA GLU A 218 -31.36 6.09 21.93
C GLU A 218 -30.27 5.21 21.31
N SER A 219 -30.51 3.89 21.20
CA SER A 219 -29.59 2.95 20.57
C SER A 219 -29.45 3.22 19.06
N LEU A 220 -30.57 3.42 18.34
CA LEU A 220 -30.56 3.78 16.93
C LEU A 220 -29.91 5.15 16.68
N GLU A 221 -30.15 6.14 17.52
CA GLU A 221 -29.64 7.50 17.37
C GLU A 221 -28.13 7.58 17.62
N LYS A 222 -27.63 6.85 18.63
CA LYS A 222 -26.19 6.65 18.86
C LYS A 222 -25.54 5.89 17.69
N SER A 223 -26.18 4.84 17.18
CA SER A 223 -25.71 4.06 16.03
C SER A 223 -25.68 4.90 14.74
N GLY A 224 -26.74 5.65 14.46
CA GLY A 224 -26.84 6.58 13.33
C GLY A 224 -25.81 7.71 13.39
N SER A 225 -25.58 8.28 14.58
CA SER A 225 -24.52 9.27 14.82
C SER A 225 -23.14 8.68 14.54
N THR A 226 -22.89 7.44 14.98
CA THR A 226 -21.63 6.73 14.71
C THR A 226 -21.45 6.45 13.22
N MET A 227 -22.52 6.05 12.51
CA MET A 227 -22.48 5.86 11.05
C MET A 227 -22.24 7.16 10.29
N LEU A 228 -22.90 8.26 10.67
CA LEU A 228 -22.68 9.57 10.04
C LEU A 228 -21.24 10.05 10.22
N LEU A 229 -20.69 9.93 11.42
CA LEU A 229 -19.31 10.31 11.71
C LEU A 229 -18.33 9.45 10.89
N ARG A 230 -18.56 8.13 10.82
CA ARG A 230 -17.76 7.21 9.99
C ARG A 230 -17.90 7.45 8.48
N ILE A 231 -19.06 7.91 8.01
CA ILE A 231 -19.26 8.37 6.62
C ILE A 231 -18.49 9.66 6.35
N GLN A 232 -18.44 10.59 7.31
CA GLN A 232 -17.66 11.83 7.21
C GLN A 232 -16.14 11.57 7.23
N GLU A 233 -15.67 10.64 8.07
CA GLU A 233 -14.28 10.16 8.06
C GLU A 233 -13.95 9.51 6.71
N MET A 234 -14.76 8.56 6.24
CA MET A 234 -14.56 7.89 4.95
C MET A 234 -14.60 8.87 3.78
N GLY A 235 -15.50 9.86 3.78
CA GLY A 235 -15.55 10.92 2.78
C GLY A 235 -14.29 11.79 2.79
N SER A 236 -13.75 12.09 3.97
CA SER A 236 -12.48 12.82 4.12
C SER A 236 -11.30 12.01 3.58
N THR A 237 -11.25 10.70 3.86
CA THR A 237 -10.24 9.78 3.29
C THR A 237 -10.36 9.71 1.77
N VAL A 238 -11.56 9.53 1.22
CA VAL A 238 -11.79 9.51 -0.24
C VAL A 238 -11.36 10.81 -0.91
N GLU A 239 -11.50 11.96 -0.25
CA GLU A 239 -11.07 13.26 -0.78
C GLU A 239 -9.55 13.47 -0.69
N VAL A 240 -8.86 12.87 0.28
CA VAL A 240 -7.38 12.75 0.29
C VAL A 240 -6.93 11.83 -0.84
N GLU A 241 -7.59 10.69 -1.03
CA GLU A 241 -7.26 9.71 -2.06
C GLU A 241 -7.46 10.27 -3.48
N ARG A 242 -8.52 11.04 -3.73
CA ARG A 242 -8.72 11.79 -4.98
C ARG A 242 -7.56 12.73 -5.29
N LYS A 243 -7.05 13.46 -4.29
CA LYS A 243 -5.90 14.37 -4.46
C LYS A 243 -4.61 13.59 -4.73
N GLN A 244 -4.42 12.42 -4.09
CA GLN A 244 -3.29 11.55 -4.37
C GLN A 244 -3.36 10.96 -5.78
N VAL A 245 -4.53 10.50 -6.24
CA VAL A 245 -4.76 10.04 -7.63
C VAL A 245 -4.52 11.17 -8.63
N GLN A 246 -4.97 12.41 -8.35
CA GLN A 246 -4.72 13.56 -9.21
C GLN A 246 -3.21 13.88 -9.32
N SER A 247 -2.47 13.80 -8.21
CA SER A 247 -1.01 13.95 -8.21
C SER A 247 -0.30 12.82 -8.96
N LEU A 248 -0.72 11.56 -8.79
CA LEU A 248 -0.21 10.43 -9.58
C LEU A 248 -0.49 10.62 -11.08
N GLN A 249 -1.68 11.09 -11.46
CA GLN A 249 -2.05 11.34 -12.85
C GLN A 249 -1.21 12.48 -13.47
N GLN A 250 -0.91 13.53 -12.71
CA GLN A 250 0.05 14.58 -13.09
C GLN A 250 1.47 14.02 -13.26
N ASN A 251 1.94 13.19 -12.33
CA ASN A 251 3.25 12.53 -12.43
C ASN A 251 3.32 11.60 -13.66
N CYS A 252 2.26 10.84 -13.96
CA CYS A 252 2.17 9.97 -15.14
C CYS A 252 2.04 10.73 -16.47
N THR A 253 1.63 12.00 -16.47
CA THR A 253 1.69 12.87 -17.66
C THR A 253 3.07 13.50 -17.81
N ALA A 254 3.67 14.02 -16.74
CA ALA A 254 5.04 14.52 -16.75
C ALA A 254 6.07 13.44 -17.16
N LEU A 255 5.92 12.21 -16.66
CA LEU A 255 6.74 11.07 -17.06
C LEU A 255 6.56 10.71 -18.54
N ARG A 256 5.33 10.79 -19.08
CA ARG A 256 5.08 10.59 -20.52
C ARG A 256 5.74 11.67 -21.38
N SER A 257 5.67 12.95 -20.99
CA SER A 257 6.38 14.03 -21.68
C SER A 257 7.90 13.84 -21.63
N SER A 258 8.44 13.35 -20.51
CA SER A 258 9.86 13.03 -20.36
C SER A 258 10.30 11.85 -21.24
N ILE A 259 9.48 10.78 -21.31
CA ILE A 259 9.70 9.64 -22.21
C ILE A 259 9.67 10.08 -23.66
N GLN A 260 8.70 10.92 -24.06
CA GLN A 260 8.63 11.44 -25.42
C GLN A 260 9.85 12.31 -25.76
N SER A 261 10.25 13.24 -24.88
CA SER A 261 11.43 14.09 -25.09
C SER A 261 12.73 13.28 -25.17
N THR A 262 12.87 12.21 -24.39
CA THR A 262 14.03 11.30 -24.47
C THR A 262 14.01 10.41 -25.71
N GLN A 263 12.83 10.06 -26.24
CA GLN A 263 12.69 9.42 -27.56
C GLN A 263 13.05 10.37 -28.71
N GLU A 264 12.65 11.64 -28.64
CA GLU A 264 13.00 12.68 -29.62
C GLU A 264 14.52 12.94 -29.63
N LEU A 265 15.15 13.02 -28.45
CA LEU A 265 16.61 13.09 -28.32
C LEU A 265 17.32 11.83 -28.86
N LEU A 266 16.81 10.63 -28.56
CA LEU A 266 17.38 9.38 -29.10
C LEU A 266 17.33 9.35 -30.63
N ALA A 267 16.22 9.78 -31.23
CA ALA A 267 16.10 9.90 -32.68
C ALA A 267 17.05 10.96 -33.27
N GLN A 268 17.34 12.03 -32.53
CA GLN A 268 18.32 13.04 -32.95
C GLN A 268 19.76 12.50 -32.90
N GLU A 269 20.15 11.77 -31.83
CA GLU A 269 21.47 11.14 -31.75
C GLU A 269 21.63 9.99 -32.76
N GLN A 270 20.55 9.28 -33.12
CA GLN A 270 20.56 8.29 -34.20
C GLN A 270 20.86 8.94 -35.57
N ARG A 271 20.23 10.07 -35.90
CA ARG A 271 20.57 10.82 -37.14
C ARG A 271 22.01 11.31 -37.14
N LYS A 272 22.50 11.87 -36.04
CA LYS A 272 23.92 12.26 -35.90
C LYS A 272 24.87 11.08 -36.08
N LYS A 273 24.48 9.89 -35.60
CA LYS A 273 25.26 8.65 -35.83
C LYS A 273 25.30 8.29 -37.32
N GLU A 274 24.18 8.38 -38.03
CA GLU A 274 24.11 8.12 -39.48
C GLU A 274 24.92 9.16 -40.28
N GLU A 275 24.86 10.44 -39.90
CA GLU A 275 25.68 11.53 -40.43
C GLU A 275 27.19 11.27 -40.20
N LEU A 276 27.57 10.79 -39.01
CA LEU A 276 28.96 10.45 -38.70
C LEU A 276 29.43 9.17 -39.40
N GLU A 277 28.58 8.15 -39.55
CA GLU A 277 28.91 6.90 -40.26
C GLU A 277 29.06 7.14 -41.78
N THR A 278 28.26 8.04 -42.37
CA THR A 278 28.45 8.48 -43.75
C THR A 278 29.72 9.32 -43.91
N ALA A 279 30.00 10.26 -43.00
CA ALA A 279 31.25 11.04 -43.01
C ALA A 279 32.51 10.15 -42.83
N ILE A 280 32.48 9.16 -41.95
CA ILE A 280 33.55 8.16 -41.78
C ILE A 280 33.72 7.32 -43.06
N SER A 281 32.63 7.00 -43.75
CA SER A 281 32.68 6.25 -45.01
C SER A 281 33.29 7.08 -46.14
N GLN A 282 32.95 8.37 -46.23
CA GLN A 282 33.59 9.31 -47.17
C GLN A 282 35.09 9.46 -46.87
N LEU A 283 35.47 9.72 -45.62
CA LEU A 283 36.88 9.87 -45.24
C LEU A 283 37.72 8.61 -45.49
N LYS A 284 37.12 7.41 -45.43
CA LYS A 284 37.78 6.16 -45.85
C LYS A 284 37.99 6.11 -47.37
N SER A 285 37.01 6.52 -48.16
CA SER A 285 37.14 6.63 -49.62
C SER A 285 38.22 7.66 -50.00
N ASP A 286 38.21 8.82 -49.35
CA ASP A 286 39.20 9.88 -49.55
C ASP A 286 40.62 9.40 -49.19
N LEU A 287 40.76 8.62 -48.11
CA LEU A 287 42.04 8.03 -47.73
C LEU A 287 42.56 7.03 -48.76
N ILE A 288 41.71 6.11 -49.23
CA ILE A 288 42.07 5.13 -50.28
C ILE A 288 42.52 5.85 -51.56
N THR A 289 41.78 6.86 -52.01
CA THR A 289 42.18 7.63 -53.21
C THR A 289 43.46 8.44 -53.03
N ARG A 290 43.81 8.83 -51.79
CA ARG A 290 45.10 9.44 -51.46
C ARG A 290 46.24 8.43 -51.45
N ASP A 291 46.02 7.23 -50.92
CA ASP A 291 47.03 6.16 -50.94
C ASP A 291 47.31 5.67 -52.37
N ASP A 292 46.28 5.62 -53.24
CA ASP A 292 46.41 5.41 -54.69
C ASP A 292 47.23 6.53 -55.37
N LEU A 293 47.01 7.78 -54.98
CA LEU A 293 47.75 8.94 -55.51
C LEU A 293 49.20 8.96 -55.03
N ILE A 294 49.46 8.65 -53.75
CA ILE A 294 50.80 8.50 -53.19
C ILE A 294 51.54 7.37 -53.91
N SER A 295 50.87 6.25 -54.19
CA SER A 295 51.45 5.12 -54.94
C SER A 295 51.88 5.53 -56.35
N LYS A 296 51.07 6.34 -57.05
CA LYS A 296 51.43 6.92 -58.36
C LYS A 296 52.61 7.88 -58.25
N LEU A 297 52.57 8.82 -57.31
CA LEU A 297 53.65 9.79 -57.07
C LEU A 297 54.97 9.12 -56.67
N VAL A 298 54.94 7.98 -55.95
CA VAL A 298 56.14 7.20 -55.62
C VAL A 298 56.73 6.55 -56.86
N GLU A 299 55.90 5.99 -57.76
CA GLU A 299 56.38 5.40 -59.01
C GLU A 299 56.86 6.48 -60.01
N GLU A 300 56.20 7.64 -60.06
CA GLU A 300 56.67 8.82 -60.82
C GLU A 300 58.02 9.34 -60.30
N ASN A 301 58.18 9.49 -58.98
CA ASN A 301 59.47 9.85 -58.38
C ASN A 301 60.56 8.81 -58.66
N LYS A 302 60.23 7.51 -58.63
CA LYS A 302 61.14 6.43 -59.00
C LYS A 302 61.56 6.51 -60.47
N ASN A 303 60.64 6.82 -61.38
CA ASN A 303 60.95 7.02 -62.79
C ASN A 303 61.80 8.29 -63.03
N MET A 304 61.48 9.40 -62.36
CA MET A 304 62.29 10.63 -62.42
C MET A 304 63.69 10.46 -61.81
N GLN A 305 63.83 9.67 -60.75
CA GLN A 305 65.14 9.33 -60.18
C GLN A 305 65.95 8.46 -61.14
N MET A 306 65.31 7.52 -61.84
CA MET A 306 65.98 6.71 -62.86
C MET A 306 66.43 7.55 -64.07
N SER A 307 65.62 8.51 -64.54
CA SER A 307 66.04 9.43 -65.61
C SER A 307 67.15 10.38 -65.15
N PHE A 308 67.04 10.95 -63.95
CA PHE A 308 68.08 11.82 -63.38
C PHE A 308 69.41 11.07 -63.16
N ASN A 309 69.37 9.83 -62.68
CA ASN A 309 70.58 9.00 -62.56
C ASN A 309 71.24 8.78 -63.93
N LYS A 310 70.45 8.47 -64.97
CA LYS A 310 70.94 8.29 -66.35
C LYS A 310 71.52 9.59 -66.93
N GLU A 311 70.86 10.73 -66.72
CA GLU A 311 71.38 12.05 -67.09
C GLU A 311 72.68 12.38 -66.34
N HIS A 312 72.81 11.95 -65.08
CA HIS A 312 74.02 12.14 -64.29
C HIS A 312 75.17 11.22 -64.76
N GLU A 313 74.89 10.00 -65.21
CA GLU A 313 75.87 9.12 -65.87
C GLU A 313 76.34 9.72 -67.20
N GLU A 314 75.42 10.23 -68.01
CA GLU A 314 75.73 10.96 -69.26
C GLU A 314 76.51 12.26 -68.99
N ASN A 315 76.17 13.01 -67.94
CA ASN A 315 76.92 14.21 -67.53
C ASN A 315 78.33 13.86 -67.04
N ALA A 316 78.51 12.72 -66.36
CA ALA A 316 79.83 12.23 -65.93
C ALA A 316 80.68 11.80 -67.13
N TYR A 317 80.08 11.16 -68.14
CA TYR A 317 80.74 10.83 -69.41
C TYR A 317 81.16 12.11 -70.16
N LEU A 318 80.24 13.06 -70.36
CA LEU A 318 80.56 14.33 -71.02
C LEU A 318 81.63 15.14 -70.27
N ARG A 319 81.69 15.05 -68.94
CA ARG A 319 82.77 15.67 -68.14
C ARG A 319 84.13 15.01 -68.39
N SER A 320 84.21 13.69 -68.52
CA SER A 320 85.49 13.02 -68.81
C SER A 320 85.96 13.28 -70.24
N GLU A 321 85.02 13.36 -71.19
CA GLU A 321 85.29 13.79 -72.57
C GLU A 321 85.78 15.24 -72.63
N ILE A 322 85.15 16.17 -71.92
CA ILE A 322 85.61 17.58 -71.79
C ILE A 322 87.00 17.67 -71.17
N ILE A 323 87.35 16.81 -70.19
CA ILE A 323 88.72 16.75 -69.63
C ILE A 323 89.71 16.28 -70.69
N SER A 324 89.39 15.23 -71.44
CA SER A 324 90.24 14.70 -72.51
C SER A 324 90.45 15.72 -73.64
N LEU A 325 89.40 16.45 -74.02
CA LEU A 325 89.46 17.55 -74.99
C LEU A 325 90.27 18.75 -74.46
N ARG A 326 90.23 19.05 -73.16
CA ARG A 326 91.10 20.06 -72.53
C ARG A 326 92.56 19.65 -72.58
N GLU A 327 92.90 18.39 -72.27
CA GLU A 327 94.28 17.92 -72.38
C GLU A 327 94.82 18.01 -73.82
N VAL A 328 93.98 17.73 -74.82
CA VAL A 328 94.35 17.91 -76.24
C VAL A 328 94.53 19.40 -76.58
N SER A 329 93.65 20.27 -76.09
CA SER A 329 93.74 21.72 -76.26
C SER A 329 94.99 22.33 -75.60
N GLU A 330 95.37 21.85 -74.41
CA GLU A 330 96.59 22.28 -73.71
C GLU A 330 97.86 21.84 -74.46
N LYS A 331 97.89 20.60 -74.98
CA LYS A 331 98.98 20.11 -75.85
C LYS A 331 99.10 20.97 -77.12
N ALA A 332 97.98 21.25 -77.79
CA ALA A 332 97.94 22.14 -78.96
C ALA A 332 98.37 23.59 -78.62
N GLN A 333 98.04 24.11 -77.44
CA GLN A 333 98.49 25.44 -77.00
C GLN A 333 100.00 25.48 -76.71
N VAL A 334 100.60 24.39 -76.21
CA VAL A 334 102.05 24.27 -76.05
C VAL A 334 102.75 24.22 -77.42
N GLU A 335 102.23 23.48 -78.39
CA GLU A 335 102.73 23.49 -79.77
C GLU A 335 102.58 24.87 -80.43
N GLN A 336 101.44 25.55 -80.25
CA GLN A 336 101.22 26.91 -80.74
C GLN A 336 102.23 27.90 -80.13
N LYS A 337 102.56 27.78 -78.83
CA LYS A 337 103.60 28.61 -78.18
C LYS A 337 104.98 28.35 -78.78
N MET A 338 105.38 27.08 -78.97
CA MET A 338 106.66 26.75 -79.61
C MET A 338 106.73 27.25 -81.06
N MET A 339 105.63 27.15 -81.81
CA MET A 339 105.55 27.67 -83.18
C MET A 339 105.62 29.20 -83.22
N THR A 340 104.95 29.88 -82.29
CA THR A 340 105.03 31.35 -82.15
C THR A 340 106.45 31.80 -81.81
N GLN A 341 107.15 31.06 -80.94
CA GLN A 341 108.53 31.35 -80.57
C GLN A 341 109.49 31.17 -81.76
N ARG A 342 109.32 30.11 -82.57
CA ARG A 342 110.08 29.96 -83.83
C ARG A 342 109.82 31.10 -84.82
N PHE A 343 108.56 31.53 -84.99
CA PHE A 343 108.27 32.68 -85.85
C PHE A 343 108.87 33.99 -85.32
N GLN A 344 109.04 34.15 -84.01
CA GLN A 344 109.78 35.28 -83.43
C GLN A 344 111.29 35.18 -83.69
N GLU A 345 111.88 33.98 -83.59
CA GLU A 345 113.29 33.73 -83.93
C GLU A 345 113.57 33.96 -85.43
N GLU A 346 112.68 33.50 -86.32
CA GLU A 346 112.75 33.79 -87.77
C GLU A 346 112.56 35.29 -88.08
N HIS A 347 111.66 35.99 -87.39
CA HIS A 347 111.51 37.45 -87.55
C HIS A 347 112.76 38.21 -87.13
N LEU A 348 113.41 37.84 -86.02
CA LEU A 348 114.65 38.46 -85.56
C LEU A 348 115.81 38.23 -86.55
N LEU A 349 115.87 37.06 -87.18
CA LEU A 349 116.79 36.77 -88.29
C LEU A 349 116.48 37.62 -89.54
N LEU A 350 115.19 37.78 -89.87
CA LEU A 350 114.75 38.58 -91.01
C LEU A 350 115.06 40.07 -90.80
N ASP A 351 114.84 40.61 -89.60
CA ASP A 351 115.13 42.01 -89.27
C ASP A 351 116.64 42.28 -89.21
N ALA A 352 117.45 41.30 -88.77
CA ALA A 352 118.90 41.37 -88.89
C ALA A 352 119.38 41.39 -90.35
N ALA A 353 118.74 40.60 -91.23
CA ALA A 353 119.02 40.64 -92.67
C ALA A 353 118.58 41.97 -93.31
N HIS A 354 117.40 42.50 -92.95
CA HIS A 354 116.94 43.82 -93.38
C HIS A 354 117.88 44.94 -92.92
N ALA A 355 118.41 44.88 -91.70
CA ALA A 355 119.40 45.84 -91.21
C ALA A 355 120.71 45.76 -92.01
N SER A 356 121.20 44.55 -92.34
CA SER A 356 122.38 44.37 -93.20
C SER A 356 122.17 44.96 -94.60
N ILE A 357 121.05 44.64 -95.24
CA ILE A 357 120.69 45.17 -96.57
C ILE A 357 120.54 46.70 -96.52
N THR A 358 119.99 47.26 -95.45
CA THR A 358 119.84 48.71 -95.27
C THR A 358 121.21 49.40 -95.13
N ASN A 359 122.16 48.78 -94.42
CA ASN A 359 123.52 49.28 -94.29
C ASN A 359 124.28 49.24 -95.64
N GLU A 360 124.13 48.16 -96.41
CA GLU A 360 124.68 48.07 -97.78
C GLU A 360 124.05 49.10 -98.72
N LEU A 361 122.73 49.27 -98.67
CA LEU A 361 122.01 50.28 -99.46
C LEU A 361 122.48 51.71 -99.10
N GLN A 362 122.73 51.99 -97.82
CA GLN A 362 123.28 53.26 -97.37
C GLN A 362 124.73 53.46 -97.83
N ALA A 363 125.56 52.41 -97.87
CA ALA A 363 126.91 52.46 -98.43
C ALA A 363 126.87 52.78 -99.94
N VAL A 364 126.05 52.08 -100.71
CA VAL A 364 125.86 52.34 -102.16
C VAL A 364 125.28 53.75 -102.42
N GLN A 365 124.39 54.23 -101.56
CA GLN A 365 123.86 55.61 -101.63
C GLN A 365 124.95 56.66 -101.30
N ASN A 366 125.90 56.35 -100.41
CA ASN A 366 127.06 57.20 -100.13
C ASN A 366 128.04 57.22 -101.31
N GLU A 367 128.34 56.07 -101.92
CA GLU A 367 129.14 55.99 -103.15
C GLU A 367 128.48 56.78 -104.30
N LYS A 368 127.16 56.65 -104.46
CA LYS A 368 126.38 57.41 -105.44
C LYS A 368 126.48 58.93 -105.24
N THR A 369 126.47 59.42 -104.00
CA THR A 369 126.64 60.87 -103.76
C THR A 369 128.07 61.35 -104.02
N GLN A 370 129.10 60.53 -103.77
CA GLN A 370 130.47 60.82 -104.18
C GLN A 370 130.63 60.84 -105.71
N LEU A 371 130.02 59.88 -106.42
CA LEU A 371 130.02 59.84 -107.89
C LEU A 371 129.25 61.03 -108.50
N GLN A 372 128.14 61.46 -107.89
CA GLN A 372 127.43 62.67 -108.31
C GLN A 372 128.31 63.92 -108.13
N ALA A 373 129.00 64.08 -107.00
CA ALA A 373 129.92 65.20 -106.78
C ALA A 373 131.08 65.22 -107.79
N HIS A 374 131.59 64.04 -108.19
CA HIS A 374 132.57 63.91 -109.27
C HIS A 374 132.01 64.30 -110.65
N LEU A 375 130.77 63.92 -110.95
CA LEU A 375 130.08 64.29 -112.19
C LEU A 375 129.84 65.80 -112.26
N ASP A 376 129.38 66.42 -111.17
CA ASP A 376 129.15 67.86 -111.08
C ASP A 376 130.46 68.65 -111.23
N HIS A 377 131.57 68.14 -110.69
CA HIS A 377 132.91 68.70 -110.90
C HIS A 377 133.36 68.62 -112.36
N LEU A 378 133.12 67.49 -113.05
CA LEU A 378 133.40 67.34 -114.48
C LEU A 378 132.54 68.26 -115.34
N ILE A 379 131.26 68.44 -115.01
CA ILE A 379 130.36 69.39 -115.68
C ILE A 379 130.89 70.83 -115.52
N LEU A 380 131.33 71.20 -114.31
CA LEU A 380 131.93 72.51 -114.05
C LEU A 380 133.22 72.74 -114.87
N GLN A 381 134.11 71.74 -114.94
CA GLN A 381 135.31 71.82 -115.79
C GLN A 381 134.97 71.96 -117.29
N ASN A 382 134.00 71.17 -117.78
CA ASN A 382 133.60 71.21 -119.19
C ASN A 382 132.98 72.57 -119.56
N ASN A 383 132.14 73.13 -118.69
CA ASN A 383 131.59 74.49 -118.86
C ASN A 383 132.68 75.56 -118.90
N GLN A 384 133.75 75.44 -118.08
CA GLN A 384 134.90 76.34 -118.17
C GLN A 384 135.69 76.20 -119.49
N CYS A 385 135.75 75.00 -120.08
CA CYS A 385 136.34 74.79 -121.41
C CYS A 385 135.47 75.41 -122.52
N ILE A 386 134.14 75.26 -122.44
CA ILE A 386 133.19 75.88 -123.38
C ILE A 386 133.30 77.41 -123.34
N GLN A 387 133.34 78.01 -122.14
CA GLN A 387 133.52 79.47 -122.01
C GLN A 387 134.84 79.94 -122.65
N LYS A 388 135.96 79.24 -122.39
CA LYS A 388 137.27 79.56 -123.00
C LYS A 388 137.25 79.45 -124.53
N ALA A 389 136.45 78.53 -125.09
CA ALA A 389 136.27 78.41 -126.54
C ALA A 389 135.46 79.59 -127.10
N GLN A 390 134.35 79.97 -126.45
CA GLN A 390 133.53 81.13 -126.85
C GLN A 390 134.31 82.45 -126.74
N ASP A 391 135.12 82.62 -125.69
CA ASP A 391 136.02 83.78 -125.53
C ASP A 391 137.09 83.87 -126.65
N ALA A 392 137.46 82.75 -127.28
CA ALA A 392 138.38 82.71 -128.42
C ALA A 392 137.65 82.92 -129.76
N GLU A 393 136.43 82.40 -129.89
CA GLU A 393 135.54 82.62 -131.03
C GLU A 393 135.17 84.11 -131.18
N GLN A 394 134.84 84.80 -130.07
CA GLN A 394 134.61 86.25 -130.10
C GLN A 394 135.86 87.06 -130.50
N ARG A 395 137.05 86.68 -130.02
CA ARG A 395 138.31 87.33 -130.42
C ARG A 395 138.59 87.18 -131.91
N THR A 396 138.36 85.99 -132.46
CA THR A 396 138.55 85.74 -133.90
C THR A 396 137.47 86.38 -134.78
N ALA A 397 136.24 86.54 -134.27
CA ALA A 397 135.20 87.34 -134.93
C ALA A 397 135.59 88.83 -135.04
N VAL A 398 136.05 89.46 -133.95
CA VAL A 398 136.54 90.85 -133.96
C VAL A 398 137.75 91.01 -134.90
N GLN A 399 138.66 90.03 -134.92
CA GLN A 399 139.81 90.04 -135.83
C GLN A 399 139.41 89.91 -137.31
N LYS A 400 138.31 89.19 -137.59
CA LYS A 400 137.72 89.06 -138.93
C LYS A 400 137.05 90.35 -139.41
N GLU A 401 136.33 91.06 -138.54
CA GLU A 401 135.78 92.39 -138.86
C GLU A 401 136.89 93.42 -139.14
N LEU A 402 137.97 93.41 -138.34
CA LEU A 402 139.14 94.27 -138.57
C LEU A 402 139.80 94.02 -139.93
N LEU A 403 139.87 92.76 -140.36
CA LEU A 403 140.34 92.39 -141.70
C LEU A 403 139.36 92.83 -142.80
N GLN A 404 138.05 92.70 -142.61
CA GLN A 404 137.07 93.18 -143.59
C GLN A 404 137.07 94.72 -143.73
N SER A 405 137.23 95.45 -142.62
CA SER A 405 137.45 96.91 -142.62
C SER A 405 138.72 97.29 -143.39
N THR A 406 139.82 96.56 -143.15
CA THR A 406 141.09 96.76 -143.85
C THR A 406 140.97 96.46 -145.36
N ILE A 407 140.22 95.44 -145.75
CA ILE A 407 139.94 95.10 -147.16
C ILE A 407 139.07 96.17 -147.84
N ALA A 408 138.11 96.77 -147.12
CA ALA A 408 137.32 97.89 -147.65
C ALA A 408 138.20 99.13 -147.91
N ARG A 409 139.08 99.48 -146.96
CA ARG A 409 140.04 100.59 -147.12
C ARG A 409 141.01 100.34 -148.29
N LEU A 410 141.60 99.15 -148.37
CA LEU A 410 142.52 98.77 -149.45
C LEU A 410 141.86 98.77 -150.84
N LYS A 411 140.53 98.62 -150.95
CA LYS A 411 139.80 98.76 -152.22
C LYS A 411 139.66 100.22 -152.66
N GLY A 412 139.35 101.14 -151.73
CA GLY A 412 139.33 102.57 -152.05
C GLY A 412 140.72 103.12 -152.40
N GLU A 413 141.75 102.64 -151.71
CA GLU A 413 143.16 102.93 -152.03
C GLU A 413 143.56 102.37 -153.41
N LEU A 414 143.02 101.22 -153.81
CA LEU A 414 143.24 100.65 -155.14
C LEU A 414 142.55 101.44 -156.27
N GLU A 415 141.33 101.96 -156.06
CA GLU A 415 140.65 102.79 -157.05
C GLU A 415 141.35 104.14 -157.23
N ALA A 416 141.79 104.78 -156.15
CA ALA A 416 142.65 105.97 -156.21
C ALA A 416 143.98 105.67 -156.94
N SER A 417 144.63 104.54 -156.64
CA SER A 417 145.86 104.12 -157.29
C SER A 417 145.68 103.80 -158.78
N VAL A 418 144.51 103.33 -159.22
CA VAL A 418 144.19 103.16 -160.66
C VAL A 418 144.11 104.51 -161.38
N GLN A 419 143.67 105.57 -160.70
CA GLN A 419 143.60 106.92 -161.26
C GLN A 419 144.98 107.62 -161.25
N GLU A 420 145.83 107.30 -160.28
CA GLU A 420 147.25 107.70 -160.23
C GLU A 420 148.13 106.92 -161.24
N LYS A 421 147.78 105.67 -161.53
CA LYS A 421 148.41 104.79 -162.54
C LYS A 421 148.31 105.36 -163.96
N THR A 422 147.30 106.18 -164.27
CA THR A 422 147.21 106.90 -165.55
C THR A 422 148.32 107.95 -165.71
N SER A 423 148.68 108.66 -164.64
CA SER A 423 149.81 109.61 -164.62
C SER A 423 151.18 108.91 -164.49
N LEU A 424 151.27 107.84 -163.69
CA LEU A 424 152.51 107.05 -163.56
C LEU A 424 152.89 106.30 -164.84
N LEU A 425 151.99 106.21 -165.83
CA LEU A 425 152.30 105.68 -167.16
C LEU A 425 153.30 106.58 -167.93
N GLU A 426 153.29 107.89 -167.67
CA GLU A 426 154.26 108.85 -168.23
C GLU A 426 155.62 108.78 -167.51
N GLU A 427 155.66 108.44 -166.21
CA GLU A 427 156.91 108.33 -165.45
C GLU A 427 157.58 106.95 -165.57
N LYS A 428 156.81 105.90 -165.89
CA LYS A 428 157.29 104.52 -166.10
C LYS A 428 158.42 104.41 -167.13
N GLU A 429 158.43 105.25 -168.17
CA GLU A 429 159.52 105.27 -169.17
C GLU A 429 160.86 105.78 -168.60
N ARG A 430 160.84 106.49 -167.47
CA ARG A 430 161.96 107.34 -167.04
C ARG A 430 163.07 106.58 -166.31
N LEU A 431 162.74 105.58 -165.48
CA LEU A 431 163.73 104.90 -164.61
C LEU A 431 163.69 103.37 -164.63
N GLN A 432 163.38 102.79 -165.78
CA GLN A 432 163.77 101.43 -166.22
C GLN A 432 165.32 101.19 -166.24
N ARG A 433 166.11 102.05 -165.58
CA ARG A 433 167.58 102.15 -165.64
C ARG A 433 168.29 101.69 -164.36
N GLN A 434 167.57 101.46 -163.26
CA GLN A 434 168.18 101.36 -161.92
C GLN A 434 168.23 99.94 -161.31
N VAL A 435 167.60 98.95 -161.95
CA VAL A 435 167.46 97.56 -161.43
C VAL A 435 168.78 96.78 -161.38
N ASN A 436 169.81 97.16 -162.15
CA ASN A 436 171.02 96.35 -162.37
C ASN A 436 172.05 96.34 -161.19
N LYS A 437 171.61 96.60 -159.94
CA LYS A 437 172.48 96.74 -158.74
C LYS A 437 171.63 96.70 -157.45
N THR A 438 171.57 95.64 -156.64
CA THR A 438 172.51 94.52 -156.38
C THR A 438 171.81 93.21 -156.01
N GLU A 439 172.37 92.10 -156.49
CA GLU A 439 171.90 90.72 -156.26
C GLU A 439 173.02 89.92 -155.56
N LYS A 440 173.29 90.16 -154.26
CA LYS A 440 174.60 89.77 -153.70
C LYS A 440 174.79 89.32 -152.25
N GLU A 441 173.82 89.38 -151.33
CA GLU A 441 174.07 89.06 -149.91
C GLU A 441 173.05 88.07 -149.32
N ILE A 442 173.51 86.83 -149.07
CA ILE A 442 172.78 85.73 -148.43
C ILE A 442 173.78 84.93 -147.57
N ALA A 443 173.70 85.03 -146.22
CA ALA A 443 174.10 84.00 -145.23
C ALA A 443 174.21 84.55 -143.77
N HIS A 444 173.43 84.01 -142.81
CA HIS A 444 173.89 83.67 -141.43
C HIS A 444 172.82 82.86 -140.64
N GLU A 445 173.27 82.10 -139.62
CA GLU A 445 172.59 81.52 -138.42
C GLU A 445 171.04 81.33 -138.36
N LYS A 446 170.44 80.23 -137.90
CA LYS A 446 170.82 78.82 -137.64
C LYS A 446 171.71 78.38 -136.44
N CYS A 447 171.64 78.98 -135.24
CA CYS A 447 172.18 78.36 -134.01
C CYS A 447 171.50 78.84 -132.71
N ASN A 448 171.01 77.91 -131.86
CA ASN A 448 170.63 78.00 -130.41
C ASN A 448 169.39 77.13 -130.10
N LEU A 449 169.51 75.93 -129.50
CA LEU A 449 168.34 75.07 -129.23
C LEU A 449 168.48 73.95 -128.16
N GLU A 450 169.26 74.13 -127.09
CA GLU A 450 169.63 73.04 -126.16
C GLU A 450 169.48 73.41 -124.66
N LYS A 451 169.23 72.40 -123.80
CA LYS A 451 169.90 72.12 -122.50
C LYS A 451 169.04 71.45 -121.43
N GLU A 452 168.41 72.22 -120.52
CA GLU A 452 168.16 71.73 -119.14
C GLU A 452 166.92 70.82 -118.98
N LEU A 453 167.08 69.61 -118.42
CA LEU A 453 165.99 68.64 -118.16
C LEU A 453 166.32 67.66 -117.00
N ALA A 454 166.53 68.14 -115.75
CA ALA A 454 166.73 67.23 -114.60
C ALA A 454 166.60 67.89 -113.20
N LYS A 455 165.65 67.43 -112.35
CA LYS A 455 165.73 67.38 -110.85
C LYS A 455 164.49 66.72 -110.18
N ASN A 456 164.60 65.51 -109.61
CA ASN A 456 163.54 64.83 -108.79
C ASN A 456 164.11 63.59 -108.06
N LYS A 457 163.81 63.36 -106.75
CA LYS A 457 163.68 62.03 -106.04
C LYS A 457 163.71 62.07 -104.48
N GLU A 458 163.16 61.01 -103.84
CA GLU A 458 163.31 60.49 -102.43
C GLU A 458 162.99 61.43 -101.23
N ASP A 459 162.66 61.01 -99.98
CA ASP A 459 162.09 59.79 -99.32
C ASP A 459 161.48 60.29 -97.96
N ILE A 460 160.44 59.81 -97.24
CA ILE A 460 159.66 58.54 -97.10
C ILE A 460 160.15 57.65 -95.90
N ASN A 461 159.36 56.63 -95.51
CA ASN A 461 159.60 55.58 -94.49
C ASN A 461 159.64 55.94 -92.97
N ALA A 462 158.46 56.08 -92.32
CA ALA A 462 158.35 56.20 -90.84
C ALA A 462 157.01 55.72 -90.21
N LEU A 463 156.56 54.48 -90.50
CA LEU A 463 155.29 53.92 -89.99
C LEU A 463 155.48 52.45 -89.56
N THR A 464 155.15 52.07 -88.31
CA THR A 464 154.91 50.66 -87.84
C THR A 464 154.60 50.53 -86.32
N GLN A 465 155.24 51.31 -85.44
CA GLN A 465 155.75 50.73 -84.17
C GLN A 465 154.90 50.80 -82.88
N SER A 466 153.59 51.10 -82.86
CA SER A 466 152.85 51.26 -81.57
C SER A 466 151.37 50.88 -81.58
N LEU A 467 151.05 49.64 -81.99
CA LEU A 467 149.74 49.01 -81.77
C LEU A 467 149.70 48.17 -80.46
N GLN A 468 150.78 48.18 -79.69
CA GLN A 468 151.05 47.22 -78.60
C GLN A 468 150.45 47.62 -77.23
N THR A 469 149.91 48.83 -77.09
CA THR A 469 149.59 49.45 -75.78
C THR A 469 148.12 49.35 -75.35
N LEU A 470 147.31 48.54 -76.04
CA LEU A 470 145.84 48.53 -75.89
C LEU A 470 145.26 47.28 -75.19
N GLU A 471 146.02 46.19 -75.06
CA GLU A 471 145.51 44.94 -74.47
C GLU A 471 145.58 44.90 -72.93
N GLU A 472 146.50 45.64 -72.30
CA GLU A 472 146.82 45.48 -70.87
C GLU A 472 145.78 46.06 -69.88
N LYS A 473 144.87 46.95 -70.32
CA LYS A 473 144.03 47.73 -69.39
C LYS A 473 142.61 47.21 -69.15
N ASN A 474 142.00 46.52 -70.11
CA ASN A 474 140.65 45.95 -69.92
C ASN A 474 140.64 44.65 -69.09
N LYS A 475 141.82 44.12 -68.75
CA LYS A 475 141.96 42.98 -67.82
C LYS A 475 141.68 43.37 -66.35
N HIS A 476 141.74 44.66 -66.00
CA HIS A 476 141.92 45.09 -64.61
C HIS A 476 140.63 45.37 -63.79
N LEU A 477 139.44 45.25 -64.39
CA LEU A 477 138.15 45.53 -63.71
C LEU A 477 137.27 44.29 -63.44
N ALA A 478 137.63 43.11 -63.95
CA ALA A 478 136.96 41.86 -63.58
C ALA A 478 137.46 41.30 -62.23
N ASP A 479 138.73 41.53 -61.91
CA ASP A 479 139.44 40.92 -60.78
C ASP A 479 139.22 41.63 -59.42
N GLN A 480 138.14 42.39 -59.25
CA GLN A 480 137.87 43.18 -58.03
C GLN A 480 136.66 42.72 -57.19
N ILE A 481 135.92 41.69 -57.60
CA ILE A 481 134.68 41.27 -56.90
C ILE A 481 134.66 39.78 -56.47
N THR A 482 135.55 38.92 -56.99
CA THR A 482 135.32 37.46 -56.95
C THR A 482 136.53 36.58 -56.54
N SER A 483 137.43 37.05 -55.66
CA SER A 483 138.43 36.20 -54.98
C SER A 483 139.00 36.86 -53.71
N LEU A 484 139.32 36.05 -52.69
CA LEU A 484 139.83 36.44 -51.36
C LEU A 484 138.83 37.31 -50.55
N GLU A 485 137.97 36.79 -49.66
CA GLU A 485 138.12 35.73 -48.64
C GLU A 485 139.20 36.05 -47.58
N LEU A 486 138.85 35.89 -46.28
CA LEU A 486 139.48 34.97 -45.32
C LEU A 486 138.98 35.24 -43.87
N GLN A 487 138.86 34.17 -43.05
CA GLN A 487 138.78 34.07 -41.57
C GLN A 487 138.01 35.14 -40.74
N GLN A 488 136.97 34.82 -39.96
CA GLN A 488 136.96 33.94 -38.76
C GLN A 488 137.81 34.47 -37.59
N GLU A 489 137.18 35.12 -36.60
CA GLU A 489 137.02 34.57 -35.24
C GLU A 489 136.00 35.36 -34.37
N THR A 490 135.60 34.78 -33.23
CA THR A 490 134.89 35.38 -32.07
C THR A 490 133.44 35.90 -32.24
N SER A 491 132.47 35.05 -31.85
CA SER A 491 131.45 35.43 -30.84
C SER A 491 130.70 34.18 -30.37
N ASP A 492 130.71 33.89 -29.07
CA ASP A 492 130.02 32.73 -28.48
C ASP A 492 128.49 32.92 -28.43
N TYR A 493 127.74 31.80 -28.48
CA TYR A 493 126.70 31.42 -27.50
C TYR A 493 125.85 30.23 -28.02
N HIS A 494 126.27 28.99 -27.72
CA HIS A 494 125.49 27.78 -28.04
C HIS A 494 125.47 26.78 -26.88
N GLY A 495 125.02 27.20 -25.69
CA GLY A 495 125.16 26.37 -24.49
C GLY A 495 124.30 26.73 -23.28
N LEU A 496 123.04 27.20 -23.44
CA LEU A 496 122.13 27.42 -22.28
C LEU A 496 120.62 27.33 -22.58
N ALA A 497 120.20 26.94 -23.79
CA ALA A 497 118.78 26.97 -24.20
C ALA A 497 118.06 25.60 -24.27
N GLN A 498 118.78 24.48 -24.20
CA GLN A 498 118.20 23.15 -24.48
C GLN A 498 117.82 22.36 -23.21
N GLN A 499 118.49 22.61 -22.08
CA GLN A 499 118.32 21.82 -20.85
C GLN A 499 117.01 22.10 -20.08
N GLN A 500 116.36 23.25 -20.32
CA GLN A 500 115.05 23.56 -19.73
C GLN A 500 113.91 22.79 -20.42
N VAL A 501 114.00 22.52 -21.73
CA VAL A 501 112.95 21.81 -22.48
C VAL A 501 112.86 20.34 -22.04
N GLU A 502 114.00 19.69 -21.89
CA GLU A 502 114.10 18.27 -21.50
C GLU A 502 113.59 18.02 -20.07
N THR A 503 113.91 18.94 -19.14
CA THR A 503 113.43 18.91 -17.75
C THR A 503 111.91 19.05 -17.62
N VAL A 504 111.26 19.74 -18.58
CA VAL A 504 109.79 19.88 -18.63
C VAL A 504 109.12 18.66 -19.24
N LEU A 505 109.69 18.09 -20.31
CA LEU A 505 109.16 16.88 -20.98
C LEU A 505 109.15 15.65 -20.06
N GLY A 506 110.12 15.50 -19.17
CA GLY A 506 110.12 14.43 -18.16
C GLY A 506 108.88 14.48 -17.25
N LYS A 507 108.56 15.66 -16.70
CA LYS A 507 107.42 15.85 -15.77
C LYS A 507 106.06 15.70 -16.47
N ILE A 508 105.96 16.08 -17.74
CA ILE A 508 104.77 15.82 -18.56
C ILE A 508 104.56 14.31 -18.75
N THR A 509 105.63 13.54 -18.95
CA THR A 509 105.54 12.10 -19.21
C THR A 509 105.08 11.30 -17.98
N GLU A 510 105.58 11.61 -16.78
CA GLU A 510 105.08 10.97 -15.55
C GLU A 510 103.62 11.34 -15.23
N SER A 511 103.22 12.61 -15.39
CA SER A 511 101.84 13.03 -15.13
C SER A 511 100.84 12.33 -16.07
N LYS A 512 101.21 12.15 -17.34
CA LYS A 512 100.42 11.43 -18.36
C LYS A 512 100.16 9.97 -17.97
N ASN A 513 101.18 9.26 -17.45
CA ASN A 513 101.04 7.87 -17.01
C ASN A 513 100.19 7.76 -15.73
N LYS A 514 100.32 8.72 -14.80
CA LYS A 514 99.49 8.77 -13.57
C LYS A 514 98.02 9.06 -13.89
N LEU A 515 97.76 9.95 -14.85
CA LEU A 515 96.42 10.20 -15.40
C LEU A 515 95.84 8.98 -16.14
N ALA A 516 96.65 8.21 -16.87
CA ALA A 516 96.18 6.98 -17.52
C ALA A 516 95.74 5.92 -16.50
N TYR A 517 96.49 5.75 -15.40
CA TYR A 517 96.15 4.81 -14.34
C TYR A 517 94.87 5.20 -13.59
N GLU A 518 94.75 6.46 -13.14
CA GLU A 518 93.52 6.91 -12.48
C GLU A 518 92.33 6.99 -13.45
N LYS A 519 92.55 7.27 -14.74
CA LYS A 519 91.49 7.14 -15.77
C LYS A 519 90.97 5.70 -15.86
N GLY A 520 91.85 4.69 -15.94
CA GLY A 520 91.43 3.29 -15.97
C GLY A 520 90.68 2.87 -14.70
N LYS A 521 91.17 3.29 -13.53
CA LYS A 521 90.56 3.04 -12.21
C LYS A 521 89.20 3.72 -12.05
N LEU A 522 89.04 4.97 -12.52
CA LEU A 522 87.76 5.65 -12.61
C LEU A 522 86.83 5.01 -13.65
N GLN A 523 87.33 4.57 -14.80
CA GLN A 523 86.53 3.96 -15.85
C GLN A 523 85.96 2.58 -15.44
N ILE A 524 86.70 1.80 -14.64
CA ILE A 524 86.16 0.59 -13.98
C ILE A 524 85.11 0.97 -12.92
N LYS A 525 85.35 2.04 -12.14
CA LYS A 525 84.40 2.54 -11.13
C LYS A 525 83.08 3.00 -11.76
N VAL A 526 83.17 3.70 -12.89
CA VAL A 526 82.04 4.13 -13.73
C VAL A 526 81.30 2.91 -14.25
N LYS A 527 81.98 1.91 -14.83
CA LYS A 527 81.33 0.68 -15.29
C LYS A 527 80.56 -0.06 -14.18
N GLN A 528 81.13 -0.15 -12.98
CA GLN A 528 80.44 -0.76 -11.83
C GLN A 528 79.23 0.05 -11.36
N LEU A 529 79.26 1.38 -11.49
CA LEU A 529 78.12 2.25 -11.20
C LEU A 529 77.07 2.23 -12.32
N GLU A 530 77.47 2.06 -13.58
CA GLU A 530 76.59 1.85 -14.73
C GLU A 530 75.88 0.50 -14.63
N GLU A 531 76.57 -0.58 -14.26
CA GLU A 531 75.99 -1.91 -14.01
C GLU A 531 75.03 -1.89 -12.81
N GLN A 532 75.36 -1.18 -11.72
CA GLN A 532 74.45 -0.96 -10.59
C GLN A 532 73.25 -0.08 -10.95
N LEU A 533 73.43 0.96 -11.77
CA LEU A 533 72.33 1.77 -12.31
C LEU A 533 71.44 0.96 -13.25
N HIS A 534 72.01 0.03 -14.03
CA HIS A 534 71.23 -0.84 -14.91
C HIS A 534 70.35 -1.80 -14.12
N TYR A 535 70.91 -2.49 -13.12
CA TYR A 535 70.15 -3.33 -12.18
C TYR A 535 69.08 -2.53 -11.40
N PHE A 536 69.41 -1.31 -10.96
CA PHE A 536 68.45 -0.42 -10.32
C PHE A 536 67.36 0.05 -11.30
N THR A 537 67.68 0.27 -12.58
CA THR A 537 66.72 0.65 -13.63
C THR A 537 65.78 -0.50 -13.99
N GLU A 538 66.28 -1.74 -14.07
CA GLU A 538 65.42 -2.94 -14.17
C GLU A 538 64.53 -3.11 -12.94
N THR A 539 65.09 -2.94 -11.73
CA THR A 539 64.31 -3.01 -10.49
C THR A 539 63.22 -1.92 -10.46
N CYS A 540 63.54 -0.70 -10.89
CA CYS A 540 62.57 0.38 -11.06
C CYS A 540 61.52 0.04 -12.12
N SER A 541 61.88 -0.52 -13.27
CA SER A 541 60.92 -0.87 -14.33
C SER A 541 59.96 -1.98 -13.90
N GLN A 542 60.45 -2.97 -13.14
CA GLN A 542 59.63 -4.00 -12.50
C GLN A 542 58.69 -3.40 -11.43
N ASN A 543 59.19 -2.48 -10.61
CA ASN A 543 58.39 -1.80 -9.59
C ASN A 543 57.33 -0.88 -10.23
N ASP A 544 57.65 -0.24 -11.35
CA ASP A 544 56.72 0.49 -12.21
C ASP A 544 55.64 -0.42 -12.79
N HIS A 545 56.00 -1.65 -13.17
CA HIS A 545 55.07 -2.66 -13.67
C HIS A 545 54.13 -3.14 -12.55
N LEU A 546 54.66 -3.38 -11.35
CA LEU A 546 53.87 -3.67 -10.14
C LEU A 546 52.98 -2.49 -9.73
N HIS A 547 53.45 -1.24 -9.85
CA HIS A 547 52.63 -0.07 -9.55
C HIS A 547 51.51 0.11 -10.59
N LYS A 548 51.77 -0.13 -11.88
CA LYS A 548 50.74 -0.16 -12.94
C LYS A 548 49.72 -1.28 -12.70
N LEU A 549 50.18 -2.47 -12.30
CA LEU A 549 49.31 -3.60 -11.97
C LEU A 549 48.46 -3.32 -10.72
N ASN A 550 49.05 -2.80 -9.64
CA ASN A 550 48.33 -2.39 -8.43
C ASN A 550 47.31 -1.29 -8.74
N LYS A 551 47.67 -0.26 -9.52
CA LYS A 551 46.74 0.80 -9.93
C LYS A 551 45.58 0.26 -10.80
N ALA A 552 45.84 -0.75 -11.63
CA ALA A 552 44.79 -1.45 -12.37
C ALA A 552 43.91 -2.35 -11.47
N LEU A 553 44.47 -2.94 -10.41
CA LEU A 553 43.74 -3.73 -9.42
C LEU A 553 42.92 -2.84 -8.48
N GLU A 554 43.43 -1.69 -8.03
CA GLU A 554 42.68 -0.65 -7.32
C GLU A 554 41.55 -0.08 -8.18
N GLY A 555 41.81 0.15 -9.47
CA GLY A 555 40.78 0.55 -10.44
C GLY A 555 39.67 -0.50 -10.54
N LYS A 556 40.02 -1.77 -10.71
CA LYS A 556 39.06 -2.89 -10.71
C LYS A 556 38.33 -3.06 -9.37
N TYR A 557 39.01 -2.90 -8.24
CA TYR A 557 38.41 -2.99 -6.91
C TYR A 557 37.42 -1.86 -6.67
N SER A 558 37.78 -0.63 -7.07
CA SER A 558 36.89 0.54 -7.01
C SER A 558 35.69 0.40 -7.94
N GLN A 559 35.89 -0.18 -9.14
CA GLN A 559 34.82 -0.47 -10.09
C GLN A 559 33.88 -1.56 -9.56
N VAL A 560 34.40 -2.66 -9.02
CA VAL A 560 33.60 -3.73 -8.38
C VAL A 560 32.85 -3.18 -7.16
N LYS A 561 33.49 -2.36 -6.34
CA LYS A 561 32.85 -1.70 -5.19
C LYS A 561 31.70 -0.79 -5.63
N SER A 562 31.92 0.07 -6.64
CA SER A 562 30.89 0.94 -7.21
C SER A 562 29.74 0.16 -7.83
N ILE A 563 30.01 -0.99 -8.48
CA ILE A 563 28.97 -1.92 -8.96
C ILE A 563 28.22 -2.54 -7.79
N LEU A 564 28.90 -2.90 -6.68
CA LEU A 564 28.24 -3.48 -5.50
C LEU A 564 27.31 -2.46 -4.82
N GLU A 565 27.80 -1.24 -4.59
CA GLU A 565 27.04 -0.13 -4.00
C GLU A 565 25.83 0.22 -4.90
N LYS A 566 26.03 0.31 -6.22
CA LYS A 566 24.96 0.55 -7.19
C LYS A 566 23.93 -0.60 -7.25
N ASN A 567 24.37 -1.85 -7.14
CA ASN A 567 23.47 -3.01 -7.09
C ASN A 567 22.68 -3.05 -5.77
N GLU A 568 23.26 -2.61 -4.65
CA GLU A 568 22.58 -2.50 -3.35
C GLU A 568 21.56 -1.35 -3.35
N GLU A 569 21.89 -0.21 -3.98
CA GLU A 569 20.93 0.86 -4.26
C GLU A 569 19.80 0.40 -5.19
N GLU A 570 20.10 -0.26 -6.31
CA GLU A 570 19.10 -0.80 -7.24
C GLU A 570 18.19 -1.86 -6.60
N LEU A 571 18.75 -2.73 -5.73
CA LEU A 571 17.97 -3.68 -4.95
C LEU A 571 17.08 -2.98 -3.92
N SER A 572 17.58 -1.93 -3.26
CA SER A 572 16.81 -1.07 -2.36
C SER A 572 15.67 -0.36 -3.11
N GLN A 573 15.93 0.12 -4.32
CA GLN A 573 14.95 0.72 -5.22
C GLN A 573 13.89 -0.30 -5.62
N ALA A 574 14.30 -1.49 -6.07
CA ALA A 574 13.40 -2.56 -6.50
C ALA A 574 12.52 -3.07 -5.36
N VAL A 575 13.04 -3.19 -4.12
CA VAL A 575 12.25 -3.51 -2.93
C VAL A 575 11.23 -2.42 -2.62
N LYS A 576 11.62 -1.12 -2.65
CA LYS A 576 10.67 0.00 -2.47
C LYS A 576 9.59 0.02 -3.54
N CYS A 577 9.94 -0.22 -4.81
CA CYS A 577 8.99 -0.29 -5.92
C CYS A 577 8.05 -1.49 -5.79
N ARG A 578 8.55 -2.68 -5.40
CA ARG A 578 7.73 -3.86 -5.09
C ARG A 578 6.77 -3.60 -3.94
N ASP A 579 7.23 -2.96 -2.87
CA ASP A 579 6.43 -2.73 -1.66
C ASP A 579 5.41 -1.60 -1.87
N ALA A 580 5.71 -0.64 -2.74
CA ALA A 580 4.74 0.33 -3.26
C ALA A 580 3.69 -0.37 -4.13
N ALA A 581 4.11 -1.20 -5.10
CA ALA A 581 3.20 -1.96 -5.97
C ALA A 581 2.33 -2.97 -5.19
N LEU A 582 2.83 -3.55 -4.10
CA LEU A 582 2.04 -4.39 -3.19
C LEU A 582 0.98 -3.58 -2.44
N LYS A 583 1.32 -2.38 -1.93
CA LYS A 583 0.34 -1.48 -1.31
C LYS A 583 -0.70 -0.99 -2.29
N GLU A 584 -0.28 -0.64 -3.51
CA GLU A 584 -1.18 -0.18 -4.57
C GLU A 584 -2.06 -1.33 -5.09
N SER A 585 -1.54 -2.56 -5.17
CA SER A 585 -2.34 -3.77 -5.45
C SER A 585 -3.35 -4.09 -4.34
N GLN A 586 -2.97 -3.96 -3.06
CA GLN A 586 -3.90 -4.10 -1.93
C GLN A 586 -4.98 -3.01 -1.92
N LYS A 587 -4.61 -1.76 -2.27
CA LYS A 587 -5.52 -0.63 -2.43
C LYS A 587 -6.50 -0.87 -3.59
N LEU A 588 -5.99 -1.22 -4.77
CA LEU A 588 -6.79 -1.57 -5.95
C LEU A 588 -7.72 -2.77 -5.69
N LYS A 589 -7.31 -3.74 -4.85
CA LYS A 589 -8.19 -4.83 -4.41
C LYS A 589 -9.34 -4.31 -3.53
N GLY A 590 -9.06 -3.42 -2.57
CA GLY A 590 -10.09 -2.76 -1.76
C GLY A 590 -11.01 -1.85 -2.58
N ASP A 591 -10.47 -1.13 -3.57
CA ASP A 591 -11.24 -0.32 -4.51
C ASP A 591 -12.09 -1.20 -5.45
N LEU A 592 -11.59 -2.37 -5.88
CA LEU A 592 -12.36 -3.37 -6.64
C LEU A 592 -13.48 -3.97 -5.80
N GLU A 593 -13.23 -4.38 -4.57
CA GLU A 593 -14.26 -4.87 -3.64
C GLU A 593 -15.32 -3.78 -3.40
N ALA A 594 -14.91 -2.53 -3.16
CA ALA A 594 -15.82 -1.40 -3.01
C ALA A 594 -16.54 -1.00 -4.31
N LEU A 595 -16.00 -1.33 -5.49
CA LEU A 595 -16.63 -1.10 -6.79
C LEU A 595 -17.62 -2.23 -7.13
N GLU A 596 -17.27 -3.49 -6.89
CA GLU A 596 -18.17 -4.63 -6.98
C GLU A 596 -19.37 -4.45 -6.03
N ASP A 597 -19.13 -4.01 -4.80
CA ASP A 597 -20.19 -3.73 -3.83
C ASP A 597 -21.08 -2.53 -4.25
N ARG A 598 -20.54 -1.55 -5.00
CA ARG A 598 -21.33 -0.48 -5.65
C ARG A 598 -22.09 -0.96 -6.89
N GLU A 599 -21.49 -1.78 -7.74
CA GLU A 599 -22.16 -2.34 -8.91
C GLU A 599 -23.26 -3.33 -8.50
N ASN A 600 -23.07 -4.14 -7.46
CA ASN A 600 -24.13 -4.97 -6.88
C ASN A 600 -25.30 -4.11 -6.36
N LYS A 601 -25.02 -2.97 -5.71
CA LYS A 601 -26.05 -2.00 -5.28
C LYS A 601 -26.73 -1.30 -6.47
N LYS A 602 -25.99 -0.99 -7.54
CA LYS A 602 -26.55 -0.47 -8.81
C LYS A 602 -27.40 -1.52 -9.53
N VAL A 603 -26.96 -2.77 -9.63
CA VAL A 603 -27.71 -3.88 -10.23
C VAL A 603 -29.00 -4.13 -9.44
N GLY A 604 -28.96 -4.10 -8.11
CA GLY A 604 -30.17 -4.16 -7.28
C GLY A 604 -31.11 -2.96 -7.49
N ASN A 605 -30.58 -1.77 -7.76
CA ASN A 605 -31.38 -0.59 -8.14
C ASN A 605 -31.92 -0.70 -9.57
N PHE A 606 -31.14 -1.17 -10.54
CA PHE A 606 -31.56 -1.37 -11.93
C PHE A 606 -32.59 -2.50 -12.04
N GLN A 607 -32.51 -3.56 -11.23
CA GLN A 607 -33.55 -4.58 -11.13
C GLN A 607 -34.86 -4.00 -10.58
N ARG A 608 -34.80 -3.08 -9.61
CA ARG A 608 -35.97 -2.37 -9.08
C ARG A 608 -36.56 -1.39 -10.10
N GLN A 609 -35.72 -0.57 -10.72
CA GLN A 609 -36.11 0.33 -11.82
C GLN A 609 -36.62 -0.42 -13.05
N LEU A 610 -36.15 -1.65 -13.31
CA LEU A 610 -36.68 -2.52 -14.37
C LEU A 610 -38.02 -3.16 -13.98
N ALA A 611 -38.31 -3.33 -12.69
CA ALA A 611 -39.63 -3.73 -12.22
C ALA A 611 -40.62 -2.54 -12.30
N GLU A 612 -40.22 -1.38 -11.82
CA GLU A 612 -40.96 -0.10 -11.93
C GLU A 612 -41.23 0.24 -13.41
N ALA A 613 -40.22 0.18 -14.28
CA ALA A 613 -40.36 0.40 -15.72
C ALA A 613 -41.15 -0.72 -16.43
N LYS A 614 -41.28 -1.93 -15.87
CA LYS A 614 -42.21 -2.95 -16.39
C LYS A 614 -43.66 -2.62 -16.01
N GLU A 615 -43.90 -2.15 -14.80
CA GLU A 615 -45.20 -1.65 -14.38
C GLU A 615 -45.63 -0.43 -15.21
N ASP A 616 -44.70 0.50 -15.47
CA ASP A 616 -44.94 1.64 -16.35
C ASP A 616 -45.07 1.23 -17.82
N ASN A 617 -44.39 0.18 -18.30
CA ASN A 617 -44.66 -0.37 -19.64
C ASN A 617 -46.08 -0.96 -19.75
N CYS A 618 -46.64 -1.55 -18.68
CA CYS A 618 -48.06 -1.93 -18.68
C CYS A 618 -48.98 -0.69 -18.77
N LYS A 619 -48.68 0.41 -18.05
CA LYS A 619 -49.42 1.68 -18.14
C LYS A 619 -49.29 2.30 -19.53
N VAL A 620 -48.10 2.26 -20.14
CA VAL A 620 -47.84 2.72 -21.51
C VAL A 620 -48.52 1.84 -22.55
N THR A 621 -48.67 0.53 -22.31
CA THR A 621 -49.43 -0.38 -23.20
C THR A 621 -50.92 0.01 -23.20
N ILE A 622 -51.50 0.26 -22.02
CA ILE A 622 -52.87 0.78 -21.88
C ILE A 622 -53.01 2.16 -22.54
N MET A 623 -52.01 3.05 -22.41
CA MET A 623 -51.99 4.32 -23.15
C MET A 623 -51.89 4.11 -24.68
N LEU A 624 -51.11 3.14 -25.16
CA LEU A 624 -50.96 2.85 -26.59
C LEU A 624 -52.25 2.33 -27.20
N GLU A 625 -53.03 1.49 -26.50
CA GLU A 625 -54.38 1.10 -26.95
C GLU A 625 -55.31 2.33 -27.10
N ASN A 626 -55.29 3.24 -26.12
CA ASN A 626 -56.04 4.49 -26.19
C ASN A 626 -55.55 5.44 -27.31
N VAL A 627 -54.23 5.49 -27.57
CA VAL A 627 -53.63 6.28 -28.65
C VAL A 627 -53.90 5.66 -30.02
N LEU A 628 -53.95 4.34 -30.17
CA LEU A 628 -54.35 3.67 -31.40
C LEU A 628 -55.83 3.90 -31.73
N ALA A 629 -56.71 3.89 -30.73
CA ALA A 629 -58.10 4.31 -30.87
C ALA A 629 -58.24 5.79 -31.29
N SER A 630 -57.32 6.65 -30.86
CA SER A 630 -57.21 8.05 -31.30
C SER A 630 -56.68 8.17 -32.74
N HIS A 631 -55.64 7.40 -33.09
CA HIS A 631 -55.04 7.38 -34.44
C HIS A 631 -56.07 6.95 -35.50
N SER A 632 -56.91 5.97 -35.20
CA SER A 632 -58.01 5.55 -36.09
C SER A 632 -58.97 6.72 -36.43
N LYS A 633 -59.31 7.56 -35.45
CA LYS A 633 -60.10 8.79 -35.70
C LYS A 633 -59.32 9.84 -36.51
N MET A 634 -58.02 9.98 -36.25
CA MET A 634 -57.16 10.94 -36.95
C MET A 634 -56.91 10.56 -38.42
N GLN A 635 -56.84 9.27 -38.74
CA GLN A 635 -56.69 8.77 -40.11
C GLN A 635 -57.90 9.15 -40.99
N GLY A 636 -59.13 9.05 -40.46
CA GLY A 636 -60.33 9.56 -41.13
C GLY A 636 -60.43 11.09 -41.25
N ALA A 637 -59.51 11.85 -40.63
CA ALA A 637 -59.31 13.27 -40.90
C ALA A 637 -58.23 13.51 -41.98
N LEU A 638 -57.18 12.67 -42.02
CA LEU A 638 -56.11 12.74 -43.01
C LEU A 638 -56.61 12.48 -44.44
N GLU A 639 -57.52 11.52 -44.62
CA GLU A 639 -58.17 11.22 -45.91
C GLU A 639 -58.88 12.45 -46.52
N LYS A 640 -59.44 13.34 -45.68
CA LYS A 640 -60.06 14.60 -46.14
C LYS A 640 -59.03 15.61 -46.66
N VAL A 641 -57.83 15.65 -46.07
CA VAL A 641 -56.74 16.52 -46.52
C VAL A 641 -56.18 16.04 -47.86
N GLN A 642 -56.15 14.72 -48.08
CA GLN A 642 -55.64 14.12 -49.31
C GLN A 642 -56.49 14.48 -50.55
N ILE A 643 -57.79 14.72 -50.38
CA ILE A 643 -58.68 15.22 -51.44
C ILE A 643 -58.27 16.65 -51.88
N GLU A 644 -57.95 17.52 -50.92
CA GLU A 644 -57.63 18.93 -51.20
C GLU A 644 -56.26 19.10 -51.90
N LEU A 645 -55.33 18.14 -51.70
CA LEU A 645 -54.05 18.10 -52.43
C LEU A 645 -54.24 17.85 -53.94
N GLY A 646 -55.16 16.96 -54.33
CA GLY A 646 -55.47 16.72 -55.76
C GLY A 646 -56.00 17.96 -56.49
N ARG A 647 -56.52 18.95 -55.75
CA ARG A 647 -56.93 20.24 -56.30
C ARG A 647 -55.74 21.13 -56.70
N ARG A 648 -54.55 20.90 -56.14
CA ARG A 648 -53.31 21.66 -56.43
C ARG A 648 -52.56 21.16 -57.67
N ASP A 649 -52.58 19.87 -57.96
CA ASP A 649 -51.90 19.33 -59.15
C ASP A 649 -52.50 19.89 -60.47
N SER A 650 -53.78 20.25 -60.43
CA SER A 650 -54.47 20.96 -61.53
C SER A 650 -53.90 22.37 -61.79
N GLU A 651 -53.37 23.04 -60.76
CA GLU A 651 -52.76 24.38 -60.82
C GLU A 651 -51.39 24.30 -61.54
N ILE A 652 -50.60 23.27 -61.22
CA ILE A 652 -49.26 23.00 -61.79
C ILE A 652 -49.33 22.70 -63.30
N ALA A 653 -50.45 22.13 -63.78
CA ALA A 653 -50.66 21.87 -65.21
C ALA A 653 -50.69 23.17 -66.05
N GLY A 654 -51.17 24.29 -65.49
CA GLY A 654 -51.22 25.58 -66.19
C GLY A 654 -49.83 26.12 -66.55
N LEU A 655 -48.90 26.11 -65.58
CA LEU A 655 -47.55 26.64 -65.73
C LEU A 655 -46.73 25.92 -66.83
N LYS A 656 -47.02 24.64 -67.09
CA LYS A 656 -46.36 23.89 -68.18
C LYS A 656 -46.70 24.41 -69.58
N LYS A 657 -47.87 25.05 -69.76
CA LYS A 657 -48.33 25.59 -71.05
C LYS A 657 -47.57 26.85 -71.46
N GLU A 658 -47.22 27.69 -70.49
CA GLU A 658 -46.50 28.96 -70.70
C GLU A 658 -45.08 28.73 -71.23
N ARG A 659 -44.38 27.69 -70.74
CA ARG A 659 -43.03 27.31 -71.19
C ARG A 659 -42.92 27.07 -72.70
N ALA A 660 -43.98 26.55 -73.33
CA ALA A 660 -43.97 26.21 -74.76
C ALA A 660 -43.89 27.45 -75.68
N LEU A 661 -44.49 28.58 -75.28
CA LEU A 661 -44.51 29.81 -76.07
C LEU A 661 -43.11 30.43 -76.24
N ASN A 662 -42.26 30.33 -75.22
CA ASN A 662 -40.91 30.87 -75.27
C ASN A 662 -39.99 30.12 -76.26
N GLN A 663 -40.23 28.83 -76.49
CA GLN A 663 -39.45 28.01 -77.42
C GLN A 663 -39.54 28.53 -78.86
N GLN A 664 -40.73 29.00 -79.26
CA GLN A 664 -41.03 29.43 -80.63
C GLN A 664 -40.37 30.77 -81.01
N ARG A 665 -39.88 31.53 -80.03
CA ARG A 665 -39.24 32.84 -80.24
C ARG A 665 -37.78 32.75 -80.69
N VAL A 666 -37.11 31.63 -80.42
CA VAL A 666 -35.68 31.43 -80.75
C VAL A 666 -35.46 31.24 -82.25
N GLN A 667 -36.28 30.39 -82.89
CA GLN A 667 -36.19 29.99 -84.30
C GLN A 667 -36.29 31.14 -85.32
N LYS A 668 -36.63 32.36 -84.87
CA LYS A 668 -36.78 33.53 -85.74
C LYS A 668 -35.47 34.28 -85.98
N LEU A 669 -34.46 34.12 -85.12
CA LEU A 669 -33.19 34.84 -85.18
C LEU A 669 -32.16 34.17 -86.11
N GLU A 670 -32.34 32.89 -86.41
CA GLU A 670 -31.38 32.10 -87.19
C GLU A 670 -31.44 32.44 -88.70
N ALA A 671 -32.58 32.92 -89.20
CA ALA A 671 -32.81 33.15 -90.63
C ALA A 671 -32.24 34.49 -91.19
N GLU A 672 -31.77 35.40 -90.34
CA GLU A 672 -31.28 36.73 -90.78
C GLU A 672 -29.80 36.70 -91.24
N VAL A 673 -29.08 35.62 -90.95
CA VAL A 673 -27.63 35.49 -91.23
C VAL A 673 -27.34 35.19 -92.70
N ASP A 674 -28.10 34.28 -93.32
CA ASP A 674 -27.81 33.73 -94.65
C ASP A 674 -27.87 34.77 -95.79
N GLN A 675 -28.62 35.87 -95.61
CA GLN A 675 -28.86 36.85 -96.66
C GLN A 675 -27.60 37.62 -97.11
N TRP A 676 -26.58 37.71 -96.25
CA TRP A 676 -25.43 38.60 -96.48
C TRP A 676 -24.36 38.04 -97.43
N GLN A 677 -24.28 36.73 -97.62
CA GLN A 677 -23.14 36.09 -98.31
C GLN A 677 -23.19 36.21 -99.86
N ALA A 678 -24.34 36.55 -100.45
CA ALA A 678 -24.56 36.44 -101.91
C ALA A 678 -23.99 37.59 -102.77
N ARG A 679 -23.51 38.71 -102.18
CA ARG A 679 -23.29 39.97 -102.94
C ARG A 679 -21.93 40.13 -103.63
N VAL A 680 -20.94 39.27 -103.35
CA VAL A 680 -19.52 39.54 -103.71
C VAL A 680 -19.17 39.20 -105.18
N LEU A 681 -19.83 38.22 -105.79
CA LEU A 681 -19.35 37.52 -107.00
C LEU A 681 -19.50 38.26 -108.35
N VAL A 682 -19.90 39.54 -108.38
CA VAL A 682 -20.34 40.22 -109.63
C VAL A 682 -19.27 41.16 -110.23
N MET A 683 -18.22 41.50 -109.49
CA MET A 683 -17.37 42.66 -109.82
C MET A 683 -16.24 42.43 -110.85
N ASP A 684 -15.74 41.20 -111.01
CA ASP A 684 -14.42 40.98 -111.62
C ASP A 684 -14.38 40.95 -113.17
N ALA A 685 -15.53 40.96 -113.85
CA ALA A 685 -15.62 40.52 -115.24
C ALA A 685 -15.22 41.53 -116.34
N GLN A 686 -14.94 42.80 -116.01
CA GLN A 686 -15.14 43.92 -116.96
C GLN A 686 -13.87 44.61 -117.51
N HIS A 687 -12.65 44.13 -117.23
CA HIS A 687 -11.42 44.96 -117.34
C HIS A 687 -10.55 44.82 -118.62
N ASN A 688 -10.74 43.79 -119.46
CA ASN A 688 -9.63 43.23 -120.27
C ASN A 688 -9.46 43.71 -121.75
N SER A 689 -10.10 44.78 -122.24
CA SER A 689 -10.39 44.92 -123.70
C SER A 689 -9.70 46.01 -124.55
N GLU A 690 -8.76 46.83 -124.06
CA GLU A 690 -8.47 48.15 -124.70
C GLU A 690 -7.05 48.44 -125.27
N MET A 691 -6.08 47.52 -125.22
CA MET A 691 -4.64 47.90 -125.16
C MET A 691 -3.78 47.94 -126.46
N GLU A 692 -4.27 47.58 -127.64
CA GLU A 692 -3.39 47.15 -128.76
C GLU A 692 -2.58 48.22 -129.54
N PRO A 693 -3.12 49.38 -129.99
CA PRO A 693 -2.47 50.22 -131.01
C PRO A 693 -1.21 50.98 -130.55
N LEU A 694 -0.88 50.92 -129.26
CA LEU A 694 0.34 51.49 -128.66
C LEU A 694 1.65 50.90 -129.26
N GLN A 695 1.56 49.74 -129.91
CA GLN A 695 2.70 48.88 -130.25
C GLN A 695 3.68 49.45 -131.29
N LYS A 696 3.28 50.37 -132.18
CA LYS A 696 4.15 50.84 -133.30
C LYS A 696 5.03 52.05 -132.98
N ALA A 697 4.56 52.98 -132.13
CA ALA A 697 5.41 54.09 -131.67
C ALA A 697 6.61 53.58 -130.86
N LEU A 698 6.45 52.40 -130.26
CA LEU A 698 7.47 51.66 -129.53
C LEU A 698 8.67 51.25 -130.39
N ASP A 699 8.53 51.07 -131.70
CA ASP A 699 9.60 50.53 -132.56
C ASP A 699 10.71 51.52 -132.90
N VAL A 700 10.39 52.79 -133.17
CA VAL A 700 11.44 53.83 -133.32
C VAL A 700 12.08 54.12 -131.97
N ALA A 701 11.29 54.15 -130.90
CA ALA A 701 11.80 54.29 -129.54
C ALA A 701 12.74 53.13 -129.16
N ARG A 702 12.54 51.90 -129.65
CA ARG A 702 13.41 50.73 -129.39
C ARG A 702 14.85 50.92 -129.88
N GLU A 703 15.09 51.58 -131.01
CA GLU A 703 16.47 51.70 -131.56
C GLU A 703 17.27 52.83 -130.91
N ASP A 704 16.67 53.98 -130.58
CA ASP A 704 17.37 54.97 -129.78
C ASP A 704 17.47 54.54 -128.30
N ASN A 705 16.49 53.79 -127.77
CA ASN A 705 16.67 53.05 -126.53
C ASN A 705 17.78 52.00 -126.63
N ARG A 706 18.08 51.41 -127.79
CA ARG A 706 19.20 50.45 -127.95
C ARG A 706 20.55 51.15 -127.79
N LYS A 707 20.74 52.32 -128.39
CA LYS A 707 21.97 53.13 -128.24
C LYS A 707 22.11 53.69 -126.83
N LEU A 708 21.00 54.19 -126.26
CA LEU A 708 20.96 54.62 -124.87
C LEU A 708 21.27 53.45 -123.93
N ALA A 709 20.71 52.26 -124.18
CA ALA A 709 20.98 51.06 -123.41
C ALA A 709 22.44 50.63 -123.47
N MET A 710 23.14 50.68 -124.61
CA MET A 710 24.58 50.36 -124.63
C MET A 710 25.41 51.34 -123.79
N SER A 711 25.11 52.65 -123.86
CA SER A 711 25.81 53.66 -123.06
C SER A 711 25.47 53.55 -121.56
N LEU A 712 24.20 53.27 -121.25
CA LEU A 712 23.70 53.05 -119.91
C LEU A 712 24.17 51.71 -119.34
N GLU A 713 24.40 50.70 -120.17
CA GLU A 713 25.00 49.41 -119.81
C GLU A 713 26.50 49.55 -119.52
N GLN A 714 27.25 50.34 -120.29
CA GLN A 714 28.62 50.71 -119.91
C GLN A 714 28.65 51.50 -118.58
N ALA A 715 27.74 52.46 -118.41
CA ALA A 715 27.59 53.17 -117.14
C ALA A 715 27.25 52.20 -115.99
N LEU A 716 26.31 51.28 -116.18
CA LEU A 716 25.95 50.24 -115.22
C LEU A 716 27.11 49.29 -114.93
N GLN A 717 27.92 48.89 -115.92
CA GLN A 717 29.10 48.04 -115.70
C GLN A 717 30.18 48.76 -114.87
N THR A 718 30.37 50.07 -115.08
CA THR A 718 31.25 50.86 -114.19
C THR A 718 30.64 51.05 -112.80
N ASN A 719 29.32 51.22 -112.71
CA ASN A 719 28.61 51.39 -111.45
C ASN A 719 28.58 50.10 -110.63
N THR A 720 28.32 48.93 -111.22
CA THR A 720 28.39 47.63 -110.54
C THR A 720 29.83 47.32 -110.10
N HIS A 721 30.84 47.65 -110.89
CA HIS A 721 32.25 47.50 -110.48
C HIS A 721 32.63 48.42 -109.30
N LEU A 722 32.05 49.63 -109.22
CA LEU A 722 32.18 50.51 -108.06
C LEU A 722 31.35 50.02 -106.87
N GLN A 723 30.16 49.48 -107.09
CA GLN A 723 29.29 48.88 -106.07
C GLN A 723 29.98 47.67 -105.45
N THR A 724 30.48 46.69 -106.21
CA THR A 724 31.22 45.54 -105.65
C THR A 724 32.47 45.96 -104.87
N LYS A 725 33.09 47.09 -105.21
CA LYS A 725 34.18 47.68 -104.41
C LYS A 725 33.69 48.35 -103.13
N LEU A 726 32.53 49.01 -103.17
CA LEU A 726 31.86 49.58 -102.00
C LEU A 726 31.38 48.47 -101.06
N ASP A 727 30.67 47.46 -101.57
CA ASP A 727 30.23 46.25 -100.87
C ASP A 727 31.42 45.58 -100.15
N HIS A 728 32.54 45.38 -100.85
CA HIS A 728 33.74 44.75 -100.27
C HIS A 728 34.47 45.64 -99.24
N VAL A 729 34.26 46.96 -99.27
CA VAL A 729 34.74 47.88 -98.21
C VAL A 729 33.76 47.91 -97.03
N GLN A 730 32.45 47.81 -97.27
CA GLN A 730 31.42 47.68 -96.24
C GLN A 730 31.56 46.35 -95.49
N GLU A 731 31.67 45.23 -96.19
CA GLU A 731 31.96 43.90 -95.62
C GLU A 731 33.22 43.93 -94.74
N LYS A 732 34.29 44.61 -95.18
CA LYS A 732 35.51 44.77 -94.39
C LYS A 732 35.31 45.67 -93.16
N LEU A 733 34.52 46.73 -93.27
CA LEU A 733 34.18 47.60 -92.15
C LEU A 733 33.31 46.87 -91.13
N GLU A 734 32.29 46.15 -91.56
CA GLU A 734 31.39 45.33 -90.75
C GLU A 734 32.16 44.20 -90.03
N ASN A 735 33.08 43.51 -90.72
CA ASN A 735 33.96 42.53 -90.08
C ASN A 735 34.86 43.17 -89.01
N LYS A 736 35.36 44.40 -89.21
CA LYS A 736 36.13 45.13 -88.17
C LYS A 736 35.27 45.68 -87.03
N GLU A 737 34.02 46.05 -87.31
CA GLU A 737 33.03 46.41 -86.29
C GLU A 737 32.68 45.19 -85.43
N LEU A 738 32.54 44.01 -86.05
CA LEU A 738 32.30 42.73 -85.38
C LEU A 738 33.52 42.26 -84.56
N GLU A 739 34.74 42.38 -85.09
CA GLU A 739 35.98 42.16 -84.32
C GLU A 739 36.04 43.08 -83.09
N ARG A 740 35.69 44.37 -83.25
CA ARG A 740 35.65 45.34 -82.15
C ARG A 740 34.62 44.96 -81.08
N GLN A 741 33.42 44.54 -81.47
CA GLN A 741 32.37 44.07 -80.56
C GLN A 741 32.76 42.76 -79.84
N ASN A 742 33.39 41.82 -80.54
CA ASN A 742 33.91 40.58 -79.95
C ASN A 742 35.03 40.85 -78.94
N LEU A 743 35.90 41.83 -79.20
CA LEU A 743 36.93 42.26 -78.26
C LEU A 743 36.35 42.98 -77.03
N GLU A 744 35.33 43.82 -77.20
CA GLU A 744 34.71 44.52 -76.05
C GLU A 744 33.93 43.53 -75.17
N THR A 745 33.10 42.67 -75.74
CA THR A 745 32.39 41.62 -75.00
C THR A 745 33.32 40.56 -74.40
N PHE A 746 34.57 40.44 -74.89
CA PHE A 746 35.60 39.66 -74.22
C PHE A 746 36.18 40.40 -73.01
N LYS A 747 36.50 41.70 -73.11
CA LYS A 747 36.92 42.50 -71.95
C LYS A 747 35.86 42.51 -70.86
N GLU A 748 34.59 42.74 -71.20
CA GLU A 748 33.47 42.76 -70.26
C GLU A 748 33.39 41.46 -69.46
N ARG A 749 33.52 40.30 -70.14
CA ARG A 749 33.61 38.99 -69.48
C ARG A 749 34.83 38.87 -68.58
N MET A 750 36.03 39.23 -69.05
CA MET A 750 37.23 39.20 -68.20
C MET A 750 37.11 40.12 -66.96
N THR A 751 36.44 41.27 -67.09
CA THR A 751 36.19 42.16 -65.93
C THR A 751 35.16 41.59 -64.97
N GLU A 752 34.08 40.98 -65.45
CA GLU A 752 33.09 40.36 -64.56
C GLU A 752 33.62 39.06 -63.92
N GLU A 753 34.40 38.26 -64.64
CA GLU A 753 35.10 37.08 -64.10
C GLU A 753 36.05 37.48 -62.97
N SER A 754 36.93 38.48 -63.18
CA SER A 754 37.85 38.96 -62.12
C SER A 754 37.12 39.64 -60.94
N LYS A 755 35.96 40.25 -61.18
CA LYS A 755 35.08 40.78 -60.12
C LYS A 755 34.42 39.64 -59.32
N MET A 756 33.91 38.61 -59.99
CA MET A 756 33.33 37.42 -59.36
C MET A 756 34.38 36.65 -58.53
N GLU A 757 35.63 36.53 -59.02
CA GLU A 757 36.74 35.96 -58.24
C GLU A 757 37.05 36.80 -57.00
N ALA A 758 37.08 38.13 -57.12
CA ALA A 758 37.28 39.04 -56.00
C ALA A 758 36.14 38.96 -54.96
N GLU A 759 34.89 38.84 -55.41
CA GLU A 759 33.72 38.63 -54.54
C GLU A 759 33.80 37.28 -53.81
N LEU A 760 34.08 36.18 -54.51
CA LEU A 760 34.29 34.85 -53.91
C LEU A 760 35.46 34.83 -52.91
N HIS A 761 36.54 35.57 -53.16
CA HIS A 761 37.63 35.74 -52.21
C HIS A 761 37.23 36.56 -50.99
N ALA A 762 36.44 37.63 -51.16
CA ALA A 762 35.90 38.41 -50.05
C ALA A 762 34.95 37.59 -49.17
N GLU A 763 34.03 36.82 -49.78
CA GLU A 763 33.13 35.90 -49.07
C GLU A 763 33.91 34.85 -48.29
N ARG A 764 34.94 34.23 -48.89
CA ARG A 764 35.80 33.25 -48.22
C ARG A 764 36.55 33.85 -47.03
N ILE A 765 37.02 35.09 -47.13
CA ILE A 765 37.65 35.82 -46.02
C ILE A 765 36.64 36.14 -44.92
N GLU A 766 35.40 36.52 -45.26
CA GLU A 766 34.36 36.78 -44.27
C GLU A 766 33.86 35.49 -43.59
N ALA A 767 33.73 34.39 -44.33
CA ALA A 767 33.42 33.06 -43.79
C ALA A 767 34.48 32.62 -42.77
N LEU A 768 35.77 32.76 -43.10
CA LEU A 768 36.88 32.48 -42.17
C LEU A 768 36.86 33.40 -40.95
N ARG A 769 36.56 34.69 -41.10
CA ARG A 769 36.39 35.63 -39.96
C ARG A 769 35.23 35.22 -39.06
N LYS A 770 34.09 34.81 -39.62
CA LYS A 770 32.94 34.29 -38.87
C LYS A 770 33.30 32.98 -38.15
N GLN A 771 33.97 32.05 -38.83
CA GLN A 771 34.47 30.81 -38.23
C GLN A 771 35.37 31.09 -37.02
N PHE A 772 36.47 31.84 -37.19
CA PHE A 772 37.38 32.17 -36.09
C PHE A 772 36.70 32.90 -34.93
N GLN A 773 35.71 33.76 -35.20
CA GLN A 773 34.93 34.38 -34.13
C GLN A 773 34.04 33.38 -33.39
N THR A 774 33.38 32.46 -34.09
CA THR A 774 32.60 31.38 -33.46
C THR A 774 33.46 30.40 -32.66
N GLU A 775 34.63 30.03 -33.17
CA GLU A 775 35.62 29.20 -32.47
C GLU A 775 36.14 29.91 -31.21
N ARG A 776 36.48 31.20 -31.31
CA ARG A 776 36.93 32.01 -30.17
C ARG A 776 35.86 32.13 -29.09
N ASP A 777 34.59 32.35 -29.47
CA ASP A 777 33.48 32.42 -28.52
C ASP A 777 33.10 31.04 -27.95
N ALA A 778 33.25 29.96 -28.72
CA ALA A 778 33.08 28.59 -28.25
C ALA A 778 34.16 28.20 -27.24
N ALA A 779 35.44 28.47 -27.54
CA ALA A 779 36.57 28.26 -26.63
C ALA A 779 36.45 29.10 -25.36
N LYS A 780 36.04 30.38 -25.47
CA LYS A 780 35.75 31.23 -24.32
C LYS A 780 34.63 30.66 -23.44
N LYS A 781 33.55 30.13 -24.04
CA LYS A 781 32.46 29.45 -23.32
C LYS A 781 32.92 28.12 -22.71
N ALA A 782 33.83 27.37 -23.36
CA ALA A 782 34.40 26.14 -22.82
C ALA A 782 35.25 26.44 -21.56
N ALA A 783 36.25 27.32 -21.67
CA ALA A 783 37.07 27.76 -20.55
C ALA A 783 36.24 28.36 -19.39
N GLN A 784 35.14 29.06 -19.69
CA GLN A 784 34.21 29.54 -18.65
C GLN A 784 33.46 28.42 -17.92
N ARG A 785 33.11 27.31 -18.59
CA ARG A 785 32.53 26.12 -17.94
C ARG A 785 33.58 25.39 -17.11
N GLU A 786 34.76 25.14 -17.68
CA GLU A 786 35.89 24.50 -16.98
C GLU A 786 36.26 25.27 -15.70
N VAL A 787 36.35 26.61 -15.75
CA VAL A 787 36.61 27.45 -14.57
C VAL A 787 35.45 27.40 -13.55
N ALA A 788 34.20 27.24 -13.98
CA ALA A 788 33.07 27.06 -13.08
C ALA A 788 33.04 25.67 -12.42
N GLU A 789 33.37 24.62 -13.18
CA GLU A 789 33.46 23.24 -12.70
C GLU A 789 34.65 23.05 -11.75
N LEU A 790 35.82 23.64 -12.05
CA LEU A 790 36.97 23.65 -11.15
C LEU A 790 36.69 24.41 -9.85
N LYS A 791 35.94 25.52 -9.90
CA LYS A 791 35.46 26.20 -8.68
C LYS A 791 34.52 25.32 -7.86
N LYS A 792 33.51 24.71 -8.51
CA LYS A 792 32.58 23.78 -7.85
C LYS A 792 33.31 22.58 -7.22
N ALA A 793 34.30 22.01 -7.91
CA ALA A 793 35.13 20.93 -7.40
C ALA A 793 36.01 21.37 -6.20
N LEU A 794 36.56 22.59 -6.25
CA LEU A 794 37.30 23.19 -5.13
C LEU A 794 36.40 23.44 -3.92
N ASP A 795 35.20 23.98 -4.12
CA ASP A 795 34.23 24.23 -3.05
C ASP A 795 33.72 22.92 -2.43
N GLU A 796 33.46 21.89 -3.24
CA GLU A 796 33.16 20.54 -2.76
C GLU A 796 34.33 19.91 -1.99
N ALA A 797 35.57 20.07 -2.46
CA ALA A 797 36.75 19.58 -1.77
C ALA A 797 36.95 20.31 -0.42
N ASN A 798 36.72 21.62 -0.37
CA ASN A 798 36.75 22.41 0.86
C ASN A 798 35.65 21.96 1.83
N PHE A 799 34.42 21.75 1.37
CA PHE A 799 33.32 21.23 2.19
C PHE A 799 33.67 19.85 2.79
N ARG A 800 34.11 18.91 1.94
CA ARG A 800 34.54 17.56 2.38
C ARG A 800 35.72 17.63 3.36
N SER A 801 36.66 18.56 3.17
CA SER A 801 37.78 18.78 4.10
C SER A 801 37.31 19.27 5.48
N VAL A 802 36.34 20.19 5.53
CA VAL A 802 35.71 20.64 6.78
C VAL A 802 34.92 19.51 7.45
N GLU A 803 34.19 18.70 6.68
CA GLU A 803 33.42 17.56 7.19
C GLU A 803 34.32 16.43 7.72
N VAL A 804 35.40 16.09 7.01
CA VAL A 804 36.45 15.16 7.48
C VAL A 804 37.14 15.70 8.73
N SER A 805 37.40 17.01 8.81
CA SER A 805 37.96 17.64 10.01
C SER A 805 37.01 17.59 11.20
N ARG A 806 35.70 17.79 10.97
CA ARG A 806 34.64 17.67 11.98
C ARG A 806 34.50 16.23 12.48
N THR A 807 34.34 15.27 11.58
CA THR A 807 34.18 13.85 11.94
C THR A 807 35.42 13.29 12.65
N ASN A 808 36.63 13.70 12.25
CA ASN A 808 37.85 13.40 13.03
C ASN A 808 37.82 13.98 14.45
N ARG A 809 37.24 15.16 14.66
CA ARG A 809 37.08 15.77 16.00
C ARG A 809 36.08 14.98 16.85
N GLU A 810 34.95 14.58 16.26
CA GLU A 810 33.93 13.76 16.92
C GLU A 810 34.45 12.34 17.25
N LEU A 811 35.25 11.72 16.36
CA LEU A 811 35.91 10.43 16.61
C LEU A 811 36.96 10.52 17.71
N ARG A 812 37.79 11.58 17.72
CA ARG A 812 38.74 11.84 18.82
C ARG A 812 38.02 12.03 20.15
N GLN A 813 36.90 12.74 20.18
CA GLN A 813 36.08 12.87 21.39
C GLN A 813 35.56 11.51 21.86
N LYS A 814 34.93 10.72 20.97
CA LYS A 814 34.42 9.37 21.28
C LYS A 814 35.52 8.44 21.80
N LEU A 815 36.75 8.52 21.26
CA LEU A 815 37.91 7.79 21.79
C LEU A 815 38.21 8.20 23.25
N THR A 816 38.29 9.49 23.56
CA THR A 816 38.53 9.93 24.97
C THR A 816 37.39 9.56 25.92
N GLU A 817 36.16 9.42 25.43
CA GLU A 817 35.01 8.94 26.21
C GLU A 817 35.09 7.43 26.47
N LEU A 818 35.45 6.64 25.45
CA LEU A 818 35.70 5.20 25.58
C LEU A 818 36.92 4.91 26.49
N GLU A 819 37.98 5.70 26.42
CA GLU A 819 39.14 5.62 27.33
C GLU A 819 38.74 5.90 28.79
N LYS A 820 37.90 6.91 29.05
CA LYS A 820 37.35 7.17 30.39
C LYS A 820 36.49 6.02 30.88
N LEU A 821 35.62 5.47 30.03
CA LEU A 821 34.79 4.31 30.37
C LEU A 821 35.64 3.06 30.67
N LEU A 822 36.64 2.77 29.84
CA LEU A 822 37.58 1.66 30.01
C LEU A 822 38.40 1.79 31.30
N ASN A 823 38.88 2.99 31.63
CA ASN A 823 39.54 3.21 32.92
C ASN A 823 38.56 3.03 34.09
N SER A 824 37.31 3.49 33.97
CA SER A 824 36.30 3.28 35.01
C SER A 824 35.94 1.80 35.22
N SER A 825 35.90 0.99 34.15
CA SER A 825 35.64 -0.45 34.24
C SER A 825 36.85 -1.22 34.76
N LYS A 826 38.07 -0.80 34.40
CA LYS A 826 39.34 -1.33 34.95
C LYS A 826 39.43 -1.13 36.47
N GLU A 827 39.05 0.03 37.00
CA GLU A 827 38.98 0.24 38.45
C GLU A 827 37.83 -0.55 39.12
N LYS A 828 36.65 -0.67 38.49
CA LYS A 828 35.57 -1.56 38.99
C LYS A 828 36.00 -3.03 39.03
N ILE A 829 36.74 -3.51 38.03
CA ILE A 829 37.29 -4.87 37.99
C ILE A 829 38.35 -5.06 39.07
N LYS A 830 39.19 -4.05 39.35
CA LYS A 830 40.13 -4.09 40.48
C LYS A 830 39.41 -4.20 41.83
N THR A 831 38.37 -3.41 42.09
CA THR A 831 37.63 -3.45 43.36
C THR A 831 36.86 -4.76 43.52
N GLN A 832 36.19 -5.26 42.47
CA GLN A 832 35.57 -6.59 42.45
C GLN A 832 36.60 -7.69 42.69
N LYS A 833 37.78 -7.64 42.06
CA LYS A 833 38.89 -8.60 42.29
C LYS A 833 39.50 -8.47 43.69
N ALA A 834 39.29 -7.38 44.42
CA ALA A 834 39.61 -7.29 45.85
C ALA A 834 38.50 -7.93 46.72
N GLN A 835 37.23 -7.60 46.45
CA GLN A 835 36.07 -8.17 47.14
C GLN A 835 36.00 -9.70 47.02
N ILE A 836 36.24 -10.25 45.83
CA ILE A 836 36.30 -11.71 45.60
C ILE A 836 37.42 -12.36 46.41
N ARG A 837 38.59 -11.71 46.54
CA ARG A 837 39.70 -12.22 47.38
C ARG A 837 39.35 -12.23 48.87
N LEU A 838 38.67 -11.18 49.36
CA LEU A 838 38.15 -11.14 50.73
C LEU A 838 37.11 -12.24 50.98
N HIS A 839 36.15 -12.43 50.06
CA HIS A 839 35.14 -13.47 50.16
C HIS A 839 35.75 -14.89 50.13
N MET A 840 36.74 -15.13 49.27
CA MET A 840 37.44 -16.42 49.23
C MET A 840 38.26 -16.70 50.50
N SER A 841 38.87 -15.67 51.11
CA SER A 841 39.53 -15.79 52.42
C SER A 841 38.52 -16.09 53.54
N ALA A 842 37.39 -15.38 53.58
CA ALA A 842 36.32 -15.65 54.54
C ALA A 842 35.74 -17.07 54.38
N LYS A 843 35.56 -17.54 53.12
CA LYS A 843 35.12 -18.91 52.83
C LYS A 843 36.12 -19.95 53.32
N ALA A 844 37.43 -19.75 53.11
CA ALA A 844 38.46 -20.66 53.61
C ALA A 844 38.46 -20.76 55.14
N ASN A 845 38.34 -19.62 55.84
CA ASN A 845 38.21 -19.60 57.31
C ASN A 845 36.95 -20.33 57.79
N ASN A 846 35.80 -20.15 57.12
CA ASN A 846 34.57 -20.88 57.45
C ASN A 846 34.70 -22.38 57.19
N THR A 847 35.35 -22.82 56.10
CA THR A 847 35.64 -24.24 55.87
C THR A 847 36.49 -24.81 57.02
N GLN A 848 37.57 -24.13 57.42
CA GLN A 848 38.39 -24.58 58.55
C GLN A 848 37.61 -24.63 59.87
N ASN A 849 36.69 -23.69 60.11
CA ASN A 849 35.84 -23.71 61.32
C ASN A 849 34.85 -24.88 61.32
N ILE A 850 34.21 -25.18 60.17
CA ILE A 850 33.35 -26.37 60.00
C ILE A 850 34.15 -27.65 60.27
N GLU A 851 35.40 -27.71 59.80
CA GLU A 851 36.26 -28.88 59.95
C GLU A 851 36.68 -29.12 61.41
N ARG A 852 36.98 -28.06 62.16
CA ARG A 852 37.16 -28.14 63.64
C ARG A 852 35.88 -28.63 64.33
N MET A 853 34.73 -28.09 63.93
CA MET A 853 33.43 -28.46 64.53
C MET A 853 33.05 -29.92 64.23
N LYS A 854 33.41 -30.43 63.04
CA LYS A 854 33.27 -31.86 62.68
C LYS A 854 34.12 -32.75 63.57
N VAL A 855 35.38 -32.39 63.82
CA VAL A 855 36.25 -33.15 64.75
C VAL A 855 35.66 -33.19 66.17
N GLN A 856 35.07 -32.08 66.64
CA GLN A 856 34.40 -32.04 67.94
C GLN A 856 33.18 -32.98 67.99
N ILE A 857 32.31 -32.94 66.98
CA ILE A 857 31.14 -33.84 66.88
C ILE A 857 31.59 -35.31 66.81
N GLU A 858 32.66 -35.62 66.08
CA GLU A 858 33.23 -36.99 66.05
C GLU A 858 33.77 -37.45 67.42
N THR A 859 34.25 -36.54 68.28
CA THR A 859 34.64 -36.90 69.66
C THR A 859 33.43 -37.10 70.59
N GLU A 860 32.38 -36.29 70.44
CA GLU A 860 31.15 -36.43 71.23
C GLU A 860 30.39 -37.73 70.89
N LEU A 861 30.35 -38.12 69.61
CA LEU A 861 29.76 -39.40 69.17
C LEU A 861 30.45 -40.63 69.80
N ARG A 862 31.79 -40.65 69.82
CA ARG A 862 32.55 -41.74 70.47
C ARG A 862 32.30 -41.80 71.98
N HIS A 863 32.06 -40.65 72.61
CA HIS A 863 31.71 -40.60 74.04
C HIS A 863 30.29 -41.17 74.28
N MET A 864 29.33 -40.87 73.41
CA MET A 864 27.99 -41.48 73.46
C MET A 864 28.01 -43.01 73.28
N GLU A 865 28.84 -43.54 72.38
CA GLU A 865 28.97 -44.98 72.19
C GLU A 865 29.52 -45.68 73.45
N LEU A 866 30.53 -45.08 74.10
CA LEU A 866 31.06 -45.60 75.37
C LEU A 866 30.00 -45.64 76.49
N ILE A 867 29.12 -44.63 76.56
CA ILE A 867 28.01 -44.59 77.53
C ILE A 867 26.96 -45.66 77.21
N LYS A 868 26.60 -45.83 75.93
CA LYS A 868 25.66 -46.84 75.45
C LYS A 868 26.11 -48.25 75.84
N ASP A 869 27.37 -48.59 75.64
CA ASP A 869 27.90 -49.93 75.93
C ASP A 869 27.93 -50.21 77.45
N GLN A 870 28.27 -49.21 78.27
CA GLN A 870 28.13 -49.32 79.73
C GLN A 870 26.67 -49.54 80.18
N TYR A 871 25.72 -48.89 79.51
CA TYR A 871 24.29 -49.05 79.81
C TYR A 871 23.79 -50.45 79.42
N GLN A 872 24.21 -50.97 78.26
CA GLN A 872 23.89 -52.34 77.82
C GLN A 872 24.42 -53.39 78.79
N LYS A 873 25.65 -53.24 79.29
CA LYS A 873 26.23 -54.14 80.31
C LYS A 873 25.39 -54.17 81.59
N LYS A 874 24.99 -53.01 82.13
CA LYS A 874 24.12 -52.95 83.33
C LYS A 874 22.75 -53.60 83.11
N ASN A 875 22.16 -53.43 81.92
CA ASN A 875 20.88 -54.04 81.58
C ASN A 875 20.96 -55.58 81.57
N TYR A 876 22.08 -56.14 81.09
CA TYR A 876 22.34 -57.59 81.14
C TYR A 876 22.50 -58.11 82.57
N GLU A 877 23.25 -57.39 83.42
CA GLU A 877 23.41 -57.70 84.85
C GLU A 877 22.05 -57.63 85.61
N GLN A 878 21.20 -56.66 85.28
CA GLN A 878 19.84 -56.55 85.82
C GLN A 878 18.93 -57.70 85.38
N SER A 879 19.00 -58.11 84.10
CA SER A 879 18.22 -59.24 83.57
C SER A 879 18.51 -60.55 84.32
N LEU A 880 19.79 -60.83 84.60
CA LEU A 880 20.23 -61.98 85.42
C LEU A 880 19.68 -61.95 86.86
N SER A 881 19.48 -60.76 87.43
CA SER A 881 18.85 -60.60 88.75
C SER A 881 17.35 -60.89 88.70
N ILE A 882 16.65 -60.34 87.70
CA ILE A 882 15.22 -60.57 87.48
C ILE A 882 14.93 -62.06 87.25
N GLN A 883 15.78 -62.78 86.50
CA GLN A 883 15.60 -64.20 86.24
C GLN A 883 15.60 -65.05 87.54
N LYS A 884 16.41 -64.68 88.55
CA LYS A 884 16.38 -65.33 89.87
C LYS A 884 15.05 -65.07 90.58
N PHE A 885 14.64 -63.81 90.67
CA PHE A 885 13.39 -63.41 91.32
C PHE A 885 12.15 -64.12 90.74
N VAL A 886 12.08 -64.26 89.41
CA VAL A 886 11.00 -65.00 88.73
C VAL A 886 10.96 -66.47 89.17
N SER A 887 12.12 -67.12 89.35
CA SER A 887 12.18 -68.52 89.79
C SER A 887 11.62 -68.73 91.20
N GLU A 888 11.89 -67.79 92.11
CA GLU A 888 11.33 -67.79 93.48
C GLU A 888 9.81 -67.58 93.46
N MET A 889 9.33 -66.64 92.63
CA MET A 889 7.90 -66.36 92.46
C MET A 889 7.12 -67.58 91.95
N THR A 890 7.70 -68.39 91.05
CA THR A 890 7.05 -69.63 90.56
C THR A 890 6.94 -70.76 91.59
N ASN A 891 7.63 -70.68 92.73
CA ASN A 891 7.41 -71.62 93.84
C ASN A 891 6.24 -71.16 94.73
N LEU A 892 6.22 -69.88 95.13
CA LEU A 892 5.12 -69.26 95.87
C LEU A 892 3.75 -69.46 95.18
N GLN A 893 3.70 -69.37 93.85
CA GLN A 893 2.46 -69.56 93.10
C GLN A 893 1.87 -70.98 93.22
N LYS A 894 2.69 -72.02 93.43
CA LYS A 894 2.23 -73.41 93.61
C LYS A 894 1.55 -73.62 94.95
N GLU A 895 2.10 -73.01 96.01
CA GLU A 895 1.54 -73.07 97.36
C GLU A 895 0.14 -72.43 97.40
N MET A 896 -0.01 -71.28 96.74
CA MET A 896 -1.29 -70.57 96.68
C MET A 896 -2.40 -71.35 95.94
N GLN A 897 -2.05 -72.14 94.92
CA GLN A 897 -3.00 -73.01 94.20
C GLN A 897 -3.52 -74.17 95.06
N MET A 898 -2.70 -74.73 95.96
CA MET A 898 -3.13 -75.79 96.87
C MET A 898 -4.20 -75.29 97.86
N LEU A 899 -4.04 -74.06 98.36
CA LEU A 899 -4.96 -73.45 99.33
C LEU A 899 -6.37 -73.23 98.73
N ALA A 900 -6.45 -72.69 97.51
CA ALA A 900 -7.71 -72.39 96.83
C ALA A 900 -8.59 -73.64 96.60
N LYS A 901 -7.98 -74.81 96.40
CA LYS A 901 -8.68 -76.06 96.12
C LYS A 901 -9.51 -76.54 97.31
N SER A 902 -8.97 -76.43 98.52
CA SER A 902 -9.64 -76.79 99.78
C SER A 902 -10.92 -75.99 100.05
N GLN A 903 -10.93 -74.72 99.65
CA GLN A 903 -12.07 -73.82 99.87
C GLN A 903 -13.29 -74.19 99.02
N TYR A 904 -13.07 -74.71 97.80
CA TYR A 904 -14.14 -75.08 96.86
C TYR A 904 -14.97 -76.28 97.36
N ASP A 905 -14.30 -77.36 97.75
CA ASP A 905 -14.93 -78.61 98.22
C ASP A 905 -15.83 -78.41 99.45
N THR A 906 -15.55 -77.37 100.23
CA THR A 906 -16.33 -77.01 101.42
C THR A 906 -17.64 -76.31 101.06
N SER A 907 -17.65 -75.49 100.00
CA SER A 907 -18.86 -74.79 99.52
C SER A 907 -19.90 -75.77 98.93
N ALA A 908 -19.45 -76.80 98.22
CA ALA A 908 -20.32 -77.74 97.53
C ALA A 908 -21.28 -78.51 98.45
N ARG A 909 -20.83 -78.85 99.67
CA ARG A 909 -21.63 -79.67 100.62
C ARG A 909 -22.88 -78.95 101.13
N ASN A 910 -22.76 -77.66 101.47
CA ASN A 910 -23.88 -76.89 102.05
C ASN A 910 -25.06 -76.79 101.08
N LYS A 911 -24.79 -76.64 99.77
CA LYS A 911 -25.82 -76.49 98.74
C LYS A 911 -26.70 -77.74 98.55
N GLN A 912 -26.25 -78.89 99.03
CA GLN A 912 -27.01 -80.14 99.01
C GLN A 912 -28.01 -80.26 100.18
N GLN A 913 -27.89 -79.40 101.19
CA GLN A 913 -28.73 -79.42 102.41
C GLN A 913 -30.09 -78.75 102.19
N GLU A 914 -30.15 -77.66 101.41
CA GLU A 914 -31.39 -76.90 101.15
C GLU A 914 -32.43 -77.73 100.37
N LEU A 915 -32.00 -78.42 99.29
CA LEU A 915 -32.89 -79.19 98.40
C LEU A 915 -33.68 -80.31 99.10
N ARG A 916 -33.16 -80.86 100.21
CA ARG A 916 -33.86 -81.91 100.97
C ARG A 916 -35.04 -81.36 101.78
N LEU A 917 -34.91 -80.15 102.33
CA LEU A 917 -35.92 -79.54 103.19
C LEU A 917 -37.18 -79.09 102.41
N GLU A 918 -36.99 -78.67 101.15
CA GLU A 918 -38.10 -78.22 100.30
C GLU A 918 -39.03 -79.36 99.83
N ALA A 919 -38.49 -80.58 99.71
CA ALA A 919 -39.27 -81.77 99.36
C ALA A 919 -40.20 -82.22 100.50
N GLU A 920 -39.73 -82.16 101.75
CA GLU A 920 -40.49 -82.60 102.94
C GLU A 920 -41.76 -81.76 103.16
N ARG A 921 -41.71 -80.45 102.85
CA ARG A 921 -42.85 -79.54 103.01
C ARG A 921 -44.07 -79.94 102.17
N LYS A 922 -43.86 -80.41 100.92
CA LYS A 922 -44.96 -80.77 100.02
C LYS A 922 -45.79 -81.95 100.53
N ILE A 923 -45.13 -82.95 101.11
CA ILE A 923 -45.79 -84.18 101.59
C ILE A 923 -46.78 -83.88 102.73
N ARG A 924 -46.49 -82.88 103.57
CA ARG A 924 -47.39 -82.49 104.67
C ARG A 924 -48.72 -81.94 104.16
N GLN A 925 -48.69 -81.10 103.12
CA GLN A 925 -49.89 -80.49 102.53
C GLN A 925 -50.85 -81.53 101.92
N GLU A 926 -50.30 -82.58 101.34
CA GLU A 926 -51.04 -83.63 100.64
C GLU A 926 -51.73 -84.62 101.61
N LEU A 927 -51.16 -84.82 102.79
CA LEU A 927 -51.78 -85.56 103.89
C LEU A 927 -52.94 -84.79 104.55
N GLU A 928 -52.81 -83.47 104.65
CA GLU A 928 -53.77 -82.60 105.36
C GLU A 928 -55.14 -82.55 104.66
N ASN A 929 -55.15 -82.47 103.32
CA ASN A 929 -56.38 -82.57 102.51
C ASN A 929 -57.10 -83.91 102.75
N ARG A 930 -56.34 -84.99 102.92
CA ARG A 930 -56.85 -86.36 103.04
C ARG A 930 -57.60 -86.63 104.35
N CYS A 931 -57.34 -85.82 105.38
CA CYS A 931 -58.11 -85.84 106.61
C CYS A 931 -59.54 -85.31 106.43
N GLN A 932 -59.74 -84.31 105.57
CA GLN A 932 -61.04 -83.65 105.38
C GLN A 932 -62.07 -84.58 104.71
N GLU A 933 -61.67 -85.34 103.70
CA GLU A 933 -62.54 -86.34 103.05
C GLU A 933 -63.03 -87.42 104.04
N LEU A 934 -62.15 -87.87 104.94
CA LEU A 934 -62.50 -88.88 105.94
C LEU A 934 -63.53 -88.37 106.96
N GLU A 935 -63.43 -87.12 107.39
CA GLU A 935 -64.42 -86.51 108.30
C GLU A 935 -65.83 -86.46 107.70
N GLU A 936 -65.96 -86.26 106.38
CA GLU A 936 -67.24 -86.28 105.66
C GLU A 936 -67.90 -87.66 105.72
N THR A 937 -67.13 -88.73 105.45
CA THR A 937 -67.63 -90.11 105.46
C THR A 937 -68.08 -90.56 106.85
N VAL A 938 -67.33 -90.20 107.91
CA VAL A 938 -67.69 -90.49 109.30
C VAL A 938 -68.96 -89.75 109.71
N ARG A 939 -69.16 -88.50 109.24
CA ARG A 939 -70.40 -87.74 109.42
C ARG A 939 -71.62 -88.47 108.86
N HIS A 940 -71.46 -89.18 107.74
CA HIS A 940 -72.52 -89.95 107.11
C HIS A 940 -72.83 -91.25 107.89
N LEU A 941 -71.79 -91.99 108.29
CA LEU A 941 -71.92 -93.20 109.11
C LEU A 941 -72.61 -92.94 110.46
N LYS A 942 -72.42 -91.76 111.06
CA LYS A 942 -73.08 -91.37 112.31
C LYS A 942 -74.61 -91.38 112.20
N LYS A 943 -75.17 -90.82 111.10
CA LYS A 943 -76.62 -90.85 110.83
C LYS A 943 -77.16 -92.26 110.62
N CYS A 944 -76.39 -93.13 109.97
CA CYS A 944 -76.76 -94.54 109.83
C CYS A 944 -76.79 -95.26 111.19
N LYS A 945 -75.87 -94.93 112.12
CA LYS A 945 -75.89 -95.47 113.47
C LYS A 945 -77.10 -94.98 114.27
N GLU A 946 -77.43 -93.70 114.21
CA GLU A 946 -78.62 -93.12 114.88
C GLU A 946 -79.92 -93.81 114.42
N ALA A 947 -80.02 -94.20 113.14
CA ALA A 947 -81.13 -95.02 112.66
C ALA A 947 -81.18 -96.45 113.27
N THR A 948 -80.02 -97.06 113.57
CA THR A 948 -79.97 -98.34 114.30
C THR A 948 -80.23 -98.20 115.81
N GLU A 949 -79.96 -97.02 116.38
CA GLU A 949 -80.19 -96.72 117.80
C GLU A 949 -81.67 -96.77 118.19
N ASN A 950 -82.58 -96.50 117.24
CA ASN A 950 -84.02 -96.57 117.48
C ASN A 950 -84.55 -98.02 117.45
N LYS A 951 -84.12 -98.85 116.49
CA LYS A 951 -84.55 -100.26 116.41
C LYS A 951 -84.08 -101.10 117.60
N LEU A 952 -82.89 -100.81 118.16
CA LEU A 952 -82.42 -101.54 119.33
C LEU A 952 -83.18 -101.17 120.61
N LYS A 953 -83.80 -99.98 120.67
CA LYS A 953 -84.68 -99.57 121.77
C LYS A 953 -86.04 -100.27 121.71
N GLU A 954 -86.56 -100.56 120.52
CA GLU A 954 -87.75 -101.42 120.34
C GLU A 954 -87.47 -102.84 120.90
N ALA A 955 -86.32 -103.43 120.55
CA ALA A 955 -85.89 -104.73 121.09
C ALA A 955 -85.62 -104.71 122.61
N SER A 956 -85.25 -103.55 123.18
CA SER A 956 -85.13 -103.38 124.64
C SER A 956 -86.49 -103.54 125.33
N VAL A 957 -87.56 -102.98 124.75
CA VAL A 957 -88.93 -103.08 125.29
C VAL A 957 -89.47 -104.52 125.17
N GLU A 958 -89.19 -105.22 124.06
CA GLU A 958 -89.51 -106.65 123.94
C GLU A 958 -88.73 -107.51 124.96
N SER A 959 -87.47 -107.18 125.26
CA SER A 959 -86.71 -107.88 126.29
C SER A 959 -87.20 -107.56 127.71
N GLU A 960 -87.73 -106.36 127.97
CA GLU A 960 -88.38 -106.03 129.24
C GLU A 960 -89.72 -106.77 129.41
N GLN A 961 -90.41 -107.12 128.32
CA GLN A 961 -91.54 -108.06 128.36
C GLN A 961 -91.09 -109.51 128.75
N ILE A 962 -89.83 -109.87 128.51
CA ILE A 962 -89.24 -111.16 128.95
C ILE A 962 -88.83 -111.13 130.44
N THR A 963 -88.46 -109.96 130.97
CA THR A 963 -88.21 -109.75 132.43
C THR A 963 -89.40 -110.22 133.26
N ALA A 964 -90.64 -109.96 132.81
CA ALA A 964 -91.84 -110.41 133.50
C ALA A 964 -91.94 -111.95 133.62
N ASN A 965 -91.79 -112.67 132.50
CA ASN A 965 -92.07 -114.11 132.44
C ASN A 965 -91.02 -114.96 133.18
N LEU A 966 -89.73 -114.60 133.12
CA LEU A 966 -88.67 -115.38 133.77
C LEU A 966 -88.60 -115.14 135.27
N GLU A 967 -88.96 -113.95 135.75
CA GLU A 967 -89.10 -113.72 137.19
C GLU A 967 -90.28 -114.50 137.78
N GLU A 968 -91.40 -114.64 137.06
CA GLU A 968 -92.51 -115.50 137.46
C GLU A 968 -92.07 -116.97 137.57
N ALA A 969 -91.34 -117.47 136.55
CA ALA A 969 -90.79 -118.83 136.53
C ALA A 969 -89.76 -119.13 137.64
N HIS A 970 -88.98 -118.14 138.10
CA HIS A 970 -87.99 -118.35 139.16
C HIS A 970 -88.50 -118.02 140.58
N ARG A 971 -89.53 -117.18 140.72
CA ARG A 971 -90.33 -117.09 141.95
C ARG A 971 -91.04 -118.42 142.24
N TRP A 972 -91.45 -119.16 141.21
CA TRP A 972 -91.93 -120.55 141.34
C TRP A 972 -90.86 -121.51 141.87
N PHE A 973 -89.61 -121.46 141.35
CA PHE A 973 -88.51 -122.29 141.85
C PHE A 973 -88.14 -121.98 143.31
N LYS A 974 -88.17 -120.71 143.70
CA LYS A 974 -87.97 -120.27 145.09
C LYS A 974 -88.99 -120.87 146.07
N CYS A 975 -90.15 -121.32 145.58
CA CYS A 975 -91.17 -121.97 146.39
C CYS A 975 -91.02 -123.50 146.51
N ARG A 976 -90.15 -124.13 145.68
CA ARG A 976 -90.10 -125.60 145.55
C ARG A 976 -88.88 -126.28 146.20
N PHE A 977 -87.76 -125.56 146.38
CA PHE A 977 -86.57 -126.14 147.04
C PHE A 977 -86.65 -125.99 148.57
N ASP A 978 -87.01 -124.80 149.07
CA ASP A 978 -87.27 -124.58 150.50
C ASP A 978 -88.46 -125.43 151.00
N GLY A 979 -89.39 -125.76 150.10
CA GLY A 979 -90.48 -126.71 150.31
C GLY A 979 -90.08 -128.19 150.24
N LEU A 980 -88.85 -128.53 149.81
CA LEU A 980 -88.28 -129.87 149.88
C LEU A 980 -87.41 -130.04 151.14
N GLN A 981 -88.07 -129.85 152.29
CA GLN A 981 -88.19 -130.88 153.33
C GLN A 981 -86.89 -131.67 153.61
N LEU A 982 -86.12 -131.38 154.66
CA LEU A 982 -86.51 -131.39 156.08
C LEU A 982 -87.20 -132.70 156.52
N GLU A 983 -88.31 -133.05 155.84
CA GLU A 983 -89.09 -134.28 156.05
C GLU A 983 -88.62 -135.50 155.23
N LEU A 984 -87.30 -135.72 155.14
CA LEU A 984 -86.78 -137.08 154.99
C LEU A 984 -85.66 -137.44 156.00
N THR A 985 -85.66 -136.72 157.13
CA THR A 985 -85.20 -137.28 158.41
C THR A 985 -86.12 -138.40 158.92
N LYS A 986 -87.34 -138.52 158.37
CA LYS A 986 -88.26 -139.63 158.64
C LYS A 986 -88.36 -140.62 157.49
N ASN A 987 -87.97 -141.84 157.83
CA ASN A 987 -88.55 -143.09 157.34
C ASN A 987 -90.03 -142.95 156.89
N ARG A 988 -90.34 -143.44 155.67
CA ARG A 988 -91.61 -144.11 155.27
C ARG A 988 -92.89 -143.26 155.04
N LEU A 989 -93.34 -143.25 153.76
CA LEU A 989 -94.74 -143.47 153.30
C LEU A 989 -95.89 -142.42 153.56
N GLN A 990 -96.34 -141.75 152.46
CA GLN A 990 -97.75 -141.39 152.08
C GLN A 990 -98.56 -140.11 152.59
N ARG A 991 -99.12 -139.33 151.63
CA ARG A 991 -100.47 -138.61 151.52
C ARG A 991 -100.91 -137.27 152.25
N LEU A 992 -101.25 -136.22 151.44
CA LEU A 992 -102.51 -135.35 151.36
C LEU A 992 -102.69 -133.91 152.05
N PRO A 993 -103.88 -133.30 152.40
CA PRO A 993 -104.39 -132.04 151.72
C PRO A 993 -105.22 -130.88 152.46
N ARG A 994 -105.39 -129.71 151.77
CA ARG A 994 -106.51 -128.67 151.70
C ARG A 994 -106.86 -127.58 152.80
N GLU A 995 -107.01 -126.30 152.34
CA GLU A 995 -108.02 -125.21 152.65
C GLU A 995 -107.87 -124.06 153.73
N ASN A 996 -108.25 -122.82 153.32
CA ASN A 996 -108.81 -121.61 154.04
C ASN A 996 -108.00 -120.50 154.81
N THR A 997 -108.71 -119.37 155.04
CA THR A 997 -108.36 -117.97 155.50
C THR A 997 -107.72 -117.77 156.90
N TRP A 998 -106.97 -116.68 157.20
CA TRP A 998 -107.42 -115.27 157.40
C TRP A 998 -106.32 -114.17 157.27
N ARG A 999 -106.74 -112.89 157.41
CA ARG A 999 -105.94 -111.64 157.64
C ARG A 999 -105.47 -111.53 159.13
N GLU A 1000 -104.80 -110.50 159.66
CA GLU A 1000 -104.71 -109.07 159.29
C GLU A 1000 -103.34 -108.43 159.68
N GLU A 1001 -103.29 -107.18 160.14
CA GLU A 1001 -102.07 -106.47 160.56
C GLU A 1001 -101.70 -106.73 162.04
N VAL A 1002 -100.40 -106.63 162.37
CA VAL A 1002 -99.70 -107.04 163.62
C VAL A 1002 -99.39 -108.55 163.69
#